data_AF-A0A5A5TFQ8-F1
#
_entry.id   AF-A0A5A5TFQ8-F1
#
_cell.length_a   1.000
_cell.length_b   1.000
_cell.length_c   1.000
_cell.angle_alpha   90.00
_cell.angle_beta   90.00
_cell.angle_gamma   90.00
#
_symmetry.space_group_name_H-M   'P 1'
#
loop_
_entity.id
_entity.type
_entity.pdbx_description
1 polymer ?
#
loop_
_entity_poly.entity_id
_entity_poly.type
_entity_poly.pdbx_seq_one_letter_code
_entity_poly.pdbx_strand_id
1 'polypeptide(L)'
;MEALPLVLEQSEGQVSEMWRFIKSSGVYALASVVTPFISLLLAPFLTHILSTTDYGILTLLNTIIGLVAGVTQLGMGAAFFRAYNYDYTTQSEKRCVISTMTVLLFLSSLLTIIGTVSAAPFLASHLLQHASQSRLIIIAAGVICVQNLAVPSFAWLRAESRALFYSLLSIGNMLTMLLANIVLVGFLHQGIAGSLLATGVGYSCVVLFTLSMIIFRVGIRVRLDIAHNLLGFGMPLIISVVSYWILQLSDRYLLSRLSSLAETARYGVAYTLGTVISVVIMGPFTLAWPKTMFSIARSKNAAHIFQMVFRWFGLFLLLSAFSLSSLGILLLHWFFPVTYSSAAFVIPIVSVSIVFYGIYHFFMIGANIQRKTWMNSVFTTLAAVANLLLNLCLIPRYGAMGAALSTLIAYIVLALSAYIVNQKIYPIAFEMGRFVLALLPGVALYLGSSLLVRRQGIYLTVGIDSLSVMLYALILLVVGLFPAKAQHASYKASRDVALSKYQPVDMSADEVFQQQTLLVGRQIVMHIRGSVRSDMRVLREATALVQAGCTVTIVDIEGVRTCPAHEVRMGIHIEHLFPIQSMWPLLRTPFKVRLLLYSVYRLLTIRADAYHAHDISALPACYIAARLRQKALIFDAHELPMSNMSPHWRRFSWIFKGLLTHILPRCAGVITVSPPIGQALCALYHAPEITLVRNFPTYQEVTRSDRLRQRLGLGPEARIVLYQGNIQADRSLEMLVMAAPFLKPDTVIVLLGWADEATRQQLDDLIAREEMQEHVKILPAVPYEELLQWTASADIGLVLFSPDYSLSIRWCLPNKLFEYLMAGLPVLASSLDAVEAMLRDYEVGQIVPSLSPAEIGVAIEAMLADRTTLERMRANALSAARRDLCWEQEQWQVVRLYQSILCCPLSSSSLS
;
A
#
# COMPACT_ATOMS: atom_id res chain seq x y z
N MET A 1 2.52 -2.91 -34.30
CA MET A 1 1.04 -2.95 -34.16
C MET A 1 0.52 -4.28 -33.56
N GLU A 2 1.39 -5.22 -33.16
CA GLU A 2 0.96 -6.57 -32.71
C GLU A 2 0.76 -6.72 -31.18
N ALA A 3 0.99 -5.68 -30.38
CA ALA A 3 0.80 -5.73 -28.92
C ALA A 3 -0.62 -5.34 -28.45
N LEU A 4 -1.47 -4.85 -29.35
CA LEU A 4 -2.82 -4.41 -29.02
C LEU A 4 -3.83 -5.56 -28.76
N PRO A 5 -3.81 -6.69 -29.50
CA PRO A 5 -4.81 -7.75 -29.34
C PRO A 5 -4.70 -8.52 -28.01
N LEU A 6 -3.49 -8.76 -27.52
CA LEU A 6 -3.25 -9.51 -26.27
C LEU A 6 -3.67 -8.73 -25.00
N VAL A 7 -3.63 -7.39 -25.05
CA VAL A 7 -4.17 -6.54 -23.99
C VAL A 7 -5.70 -6.52 -24.02
N LEU A 8 -6.30 -6.69 -25.21
CA LEU A 8 -7.75 -6.72 -25.38
C LEU A 8 -8.35 -8.05 -24.91
N GLU A 9 -7.73 -9.21 -25.18
CA GLU A 9 -8.23 -10.52 -24.71
C GLU A 9 -8.17 -10.69 -23.17
N GLN A 10 -7.10 -10.22 -22.51
CA GLN A 10 -7.06 -10.20 -21.03
C GLN A 10 -8.04 -9.18 -20.43
N SER A 11 -8.39 -8.12 -21.18
CA SER A 11 -9.39 -7.14 -20.76
C SER A 11 -10.82 -7.66 -20.90
N GLU A 12 -11.13 -8.54 -21.86
CA GLU A 12 -12.49 -9.05 -22.07
C GLU A 12 -13.04 -9.85 -20.87
N GLY A 13 -12.19 -10.67 -20.24
CA GLY A 13 -12.54 -11.40 -19.02
C GLY A 13 -12.79 -10.47 -17.81
N GLN A 14 -11.98 -9.43 -17.64
CA GLN A 14 -12.12 -8.44 -16.57
C GLN A 14 -13.27 -7.46 -16.81
N VAL A 15 -13.51 -7.08 -18.08
CA VAL A 15 -14.64 -6.23 -18.50
C VAL A 15 -15.96 -6.99 -18.36
N SER A 16 -15.98 -8.31 -18.62
CA SER A 16 -17.11 -9.21 -18.37
C SER A 16 -17.50 -9.29 -16.88
N GLU A 17 -16.52 -9.37 -15.97
CA GLU A 17 -16.77 -9.29 -14.52
C GLU A 17 -17.22 -7.89 -14.08
N MET A 18 -16.62 -6.84 -14.62
CA MET A 18 -17.03 -5.45 -14.38
C MET A 18 -18.45 -5.18 -14.89
N TRP A 19 -18.85 -5.75 -16.03
CA TRP A 19 -20.22 -5.64 -16.54
C TRP A 19 -21.23 -6.45 -15.72
N ARG A 20 -20.88 -7.66 -15.26
CA ARG A 20 -21.71 -8.42 -14.29
C ARG A 20 -21.83 -7.68 -12.94
N PHE A 21 -20.79 -6.96 -12.54
CA PHE A 21 -20.76 -6.10 -11.35
C PHE A 21 -21.66 -4.87 -11.48
N ILE A 22 -21.61 -4.16 -12.62
CA ILE A 22 -22.51 -3.04 -12.93
C ILE A 22 -23.96 -3.55 -13.02
N LYS A 23 -24.21 -4.71 -13.62
CA LYS A 23 -25.56 -5.31 -13.69
C LYS A 23 -26.12 -5.69 -12.32
N SER A 24 -25.33 -6.30 -11.44
CA SER A 24 -25.79 -6.73 -10.10
C SER A 24 -25.89 -5.59 -9.08
N SER A 25 -25.15 -4.50 -9.27
CA SER A 25 -25.18 -3.30 -8.41
C SER A 25 -26.05 -2.17 -8.98
N GLY A 26 -26.46 -2.29 -10.25
CA GLY A 26 -27.07 -1.22 -11.04
C GLY A 26 -28.39 -0.70 -10.49
N VAL A 27 -29.20 -1.55 -9.82
CA VAL A 27 -30.49 -1.12 -9.28
C VAL A 27 -30.31 -0.18 -8.08
N TYR A 28 -29.42 -0.51 -7.14
CA TYR A 28 -29.10 0.39 -6.02
C TYR A 28 -28.35 1.64 -6.49
N ALA A 29 -27.45 1.48 -7.48
CA ALA A 29 -26.73 2.60 -8.08
C ALA A 29 -27.70 3.59 -8.76
N LEU A 30 -28.70 3.09 -9.48
CA LEU A 30 -29.73 3.93 -10.11
C LEU A 30 -30.47 4.79 -9.08
N ALA A 31 -30.97 4.18 -7.99
CA ALA A 31 -31.64 4.93 -6.93
C ALA A 31 -30.73 5.96 -6.23
N SER A 32 -29.43 5.62 -6.09
CA SER A 32 -28.43 6.52 -5.49
C SER A 32 -28.10 7.75 -6.35
N VAL A 33 -28.31 7.68 -7.67
CA VAL A 33 -28.10 8.80 -8.59
C VAL A 33 -29.39 9.57 -8.84
N VAL A 34 -30.52 8.87 -9.03
CA VAL A 34 -31.81 9.50 -9.31
C VAL A 34 -32.27 10.36 -8.14
N THR A 35 -32.14 9.88 -6.89
CA THR A 35 -32.62 10.62 -5.72
C THR A 35 -31.94 12.00 -5.58
N PRO A 36 -30.59 12.12 -5.57
CA PRO A 36 -29.97 13.44 -5.47
C PRO A 36 -30.04 14.26 -6.76
N PHE A 37 -30.23 13.64 -7.93
CA PHE A 37 -30.54 14.37 -9.17
C PHE A 37 -31.89 15.10 -9.05
N ILE A 38 -32.91 14.45 -8.50
CA ILE A 38 -34.19 15.12 -8.20
C ILE A 38 -33.99 16.26 -7.19
N SER A 39 -33.12 16.10 -6.18
CA SER A 39 -32.77 17.19 -5.25
C SER A 39 -32.12 18.38 -5.98
N LEU A 40 -31.23 18.08 -6.93
CA LEU A 40 -30.55 19.09 -7.72
C LEU A 40 -31.53 19.86 -8.61
N LEU A 41 -32.56 19.20 -9.15
CA LEU A 41 -33.64 19.84 -9.92
C LEU A 41 -34.59 20.66 -9.06
N LEU A 42 -34.81 20.26 -7.81
CA LEU A 42 -35.66 21.00 -6.86
C LEU A 42 -35.03 22.33 -6.44
N ALA A 43 -33.69 22.42 -6.37
CA ALA A 43 -33.01 23.63 -5.93
C ALA A 43 -33.30 24.86 -6.83
N PRO A 44 -33.14 24.80 -8.17
CA PRO A 44 -33.56 25.86 -9.09
C PRO A 44 -35.00 26.32 -8.85
N PHE A 45 -35.94 25.37 -8.79
CA PHE A 45 -37.36 25.66 -8.57
C PHE A 45 -37.59 26.48 -7.30
N LEU A 46 -37.01 26.07 -6.17
CA LEU A 46 -37.15 26.79 -4.90
C LEU A 46 -36.47 28.16 -4.92
N THR A 47 -35.30 28.28 -5.56
CA THR A 47 -34.55 29.55 -5.59
C THR A 47 -35.19 30.63 -6.47
N HIS A 48 -36.03 30.27 -7.44
CA HIS A 48 -36.81 31.22 -8.24
C HIS A 48 -38.07 31.72 -7.51
N ILE A 49 -38.61 30.94 -6.59
CA ILE A 49 -39.86 31.27 -5.86
C ILE A 49 -39.57 31.94 -4.51
N LEU A 50 -38.57 31.43 -3.78
CA LEU A 50 -38.22 31.93 -2.45
C LEU A 50 -37.19 33.06 -2.55
N SER A 51 -37.29 34.02 -1.62
CA SER A 51 -36.24 35.03 -1.46
C SER A 51 -34.91 34.38 -1.05
N THR A 52 -33.78 35.05 -1.32
CA THR A 52 -32.45 34.56 -0.93
C THR A 52 -32.34 34.36 0.58
N THR A 53 -32.99 35.21 1.39
CA THR A 53 -33.02 35.06 2.85
C THR A 53 -33.86 33.86 3.28
N ASP A 54 -35.05 33.66 2.70
CA ASP A 54 -35.93 32.53 3.02
C ASP A 54 -35.31 31.19 2.61
N TYR A 55 -34.65 31.15 1.45
CA TYR A 55 -33.90 29.97 1.01
C TYR A 55 -32.68 29.71 1.93
N GLY A 56 -32.08 30.77 2.48
CA GLY A 56 -31.03 30.67 3.51
C GLY A 56 -31.53 30.04 4.79
N ILE A 57 -32.71 30.46 5.27
CA ILE A 57 -33.40 29.85 6.42
C ILE A 57 -33.71 28.38 6.13
N LEU A 58 -34.25 28.07 4.95
CA LEU A 58 -34.56 26.71 4.55
C LEU A 58 -33.30 25.82 4.51
N THR A 59 -32.19 26.34 3.97
CA THR A 59 -30.90 25.65 3.92
C THR A 59 -30.37 25.36 5.33
N LEU A 60 -30.48 26.32 6.25
CA LEU A 60 -30.11 26.17 7.65
C LEU A 60 -31.00 25.15 8.38
N LEU A 61 -32.32 25.20 8.17
CA LEU A 61 -33.26 24.26 8.79
C LEU A 61 -33.03 22.83 8.29
N ASN A 62 -32.84 22.61 6.99
CA ASN A 62 -32.53 21.29 6.44
C ASN A 62 -31.19 20.74 6.99
N THR A 63 -30.22 21.63 7.19
CA THR A 63 -28.94 21.30 7.85
C THR A 63 -29.18 20.82 9.29
N ILE A 64 -29.96 21.55 10.08
CA ILE A 64 -30.24 21.18 11.47
C ILE A 64 -31.10 19.91 11.55
N ILE A 65 -32.10 19.77 10.69
CA ILE A 65 -32.96 18.58 10.60
C ILE A 65 -32.10 17.34 10.40
N GLY A 66 -31.17 17.35 9.45
CA GLY A 66 -30.33 16.18 9.21
C GLY A 66 -29.39 15.85 10.38
N LEU A 67 -28.83 16.85 11.07
CA LEU A 67 -28.00 16.64 12.26
C LEU A 67 -28.81 15.99 13.39
N VAL A 68 -29.96 16.58 13.72
CA VAL A 68 -30.82 16.09 14.81
C VAL A 68 -31.39 14.72 14.45
N ALA A 69 -31.83 14.50 13.21
CA ALA A 69 -32.26 13.19 12.74
C ALA A 69 -31.14 12.14 12.87
N GLY A 70 -29.91 12.48 12.46
CA GLY A 70 -28.76 11.57 12.59
C GLY A 70 -28.49 11.14 14.03
N VAL A 71 -28.60 12.05 14.99
CA VAL A 71 -28.43 11.76 16.43
C VAL A 71 -29.62 10.94 16.97
N THR A 72 -30.84 11.37 16.65
CA THR A 72 -32.08 10.76 17.17
C THR A 72 -32.42 9.41 16.53
N GLN A 73 -31.73 9.05 15.45
CA GLN A 73 -31.73 7.70 14.88
C GLN A 73 -30.89 6.69 15.66
N LEU A 74 -30.11 7.13 16.65
CA LEU A 74 -29.40 6.28 17.61
C LEU A 74 -28.50 5.19 16.98
N GLY A 75 -27.96 5.45 15.78
CA GLY A 75 -27.16 4.47 15.03
C GLY A 75 -27.93 3.21 14.56
N MET A 76 -29.27 3.25 14.61
CA MET A 76 -30.13 2.08 14.43
C MET A 76 -29.99 1.41 13.06
N GLY A 77 -29.65 2.16 12.00
CA GLY A 77 -29.48 1.58 10.67
C GLY A 77 -28.40 0.47 10.62
N ALA A 78 -27.25 0.70 11.28
CA ALA A 78 -26.18 -0.28 11.35
C ALA A 78 -26.43 -1.35 12.42
N ALA A 79 -26.95 -0.94 13.58
CA ALA A 79 -27.31 -1.86 14.67
C ALA A 79 -28.34 -2.90 14.22
N PHE A 80 -29.37 -2.46 13.50
CA PHE A 80 -30.39 -3.32 12.91
C PHE A 80 -29.80 -4.32 11.92
N PHE A 81 -28.98 -3.86 10.98
CA PHE A 81 -28.41 -4.74 9.96
C PHE A 81 -27.54 -5.84 10.57
N ARG A 82 -26.76 -5.50 11.62
CA ARG A 82 -25.99 -6.49 12.39
C ARG A 82 -26.92 -7.47 13.11
N ALA A 83 -27.84 -6.97 13.92
CA ALA A 83 -28.73 -7.80 14.74
C ALA A 83 -29.59 -8.73 13.87
N TYR A 84 -30.20 -8.20 12.80
CA TYR A 84 -31.12 -8.95 11.94
C TYR A 84 -30.43 -10.05 11.11
N ASN A 85 -29.18 -9.84 10.69
CA ASN A 85 -28.47 -10.79 9.83
C ASN A 85 -27.56 -11.76 10.59
N TYR A 86 -27.05 -11.38 11.78
CA TYR A 86 -26.01 -12.14 12.47
C TYR A 86 -26.39 -12.57 13.89
N ASP A 87 -26.97 -11.68 14.70
CA ASP A 87 -27.21 -11.98 16.12
C ASP A 87 -28.44 -12.87 16.33
N TYR A 88 -29.45 -12.73 15.47
CA TYR A 88 -30.74 -13.44 15.59
C TYR A 88 -31.02 -14.26 14.34
N THR A 89 -31.24 -15.56 14.52
CA THR A 89 -31.42 -16.52 13.41
C THR A 89 -32.88 -16.86 13.18
N THR A 90 -33.70 -16.91 14.23
CA THR A 90 -35.11 -17.31 14.11
C THR A 90 -35.99 -16.19 13.57
N GLN A 91 -37.02 -16.57 12.81
CA GLN A 91 -37.91 -15.59 12.18
C GLN A 91 -38.72 -14.77 13.21
N SER A 92 -39.03 -15.35 14.37
CA SER A 92 -39.71 -14.66 15.48
C SER A 92 -38.81 -13.60 16.12
N GLU A 93 -37.52 -13.88 16.31
CA GLU A 93 -36.56 -12.91 16.83
C GLU A 93 -36.30 -11.79 15.83
N LYS A 94 -36.10 -12.13 14.55
CA LYS A 94 -35.96 -11.13 13.47
C LYS A 94 -37.15 -10.16 13.39
N ARG A 95 -38.37 -10.68 13.56
CA ARG A 95 -39.58 -9.86 13.70
C ARG A 95 -39.50 -8.96 14.93
N CYS A 96 -39.08 -9.50 16.07
CA CYS A 96 -38.92 -8.73 17.30
C CYS A 96 -37.84 -7.64 17.18
N VAL A 97 -36.77 -7.86 16.40
CA VAL A 97 -35.76 -6.83 16.08
C VAL A 97 -36.39 -5.65 15.34
N ILE A 98 -37.20 -5.90 14.30
CA ILE A 98 -37.90 -4.85 13.55
C ILE A 98 -38.84 -4.06 14.48
N SER A 99 -39.64 -4.78 15.28
CA SER A 99 -40.60 -4.17 16.20
C SER A 99 -39.90 -3.34 17.29
N THR A 100 -38.85 -3.89 17.91
CA THR A 100 -38.06 -3.22 18.94
C THR A 100 -37.38 -1.96 18.40
N MET A 101 -36.76 -2.03 17.21
CA MET A 101 -36.19 -0.85 16.54
C MET A 101 -37.24 0.23 16.27
N THR A 102 -38.42 -0.17 15.77
CA THR A 102 -39.51 0.77 15.47
C THR A 102 -39.99 1.49 16.73
N VAL A 103 -40.15 0.76 17.85
CA VAL A 103 -40.55 1.35 19.13
C VAL A 103 -39.46 2.27 19.70
N LEU A 104 -38.18 1.88 19.64
CA LEU A 104 -37.08 2.74 20.10
C LEU A 104 -37.01 4.05 19.32
N LEU A 105 -37.18 4.01 18.00
CA LEU A 105 -37.20 5.21 17.16
C LEU A 105 -38.47 6.04 17.38
N PHE A 106 -39.61 5.41 17.67
CA PHE A 106 -40.82 6.12 18.08
C PHE A 106 -40.61 6.87 19.40
N LEU A 107 -40.05 6.22 20.43
CA LEU A 107 -39.75 6.85 21.73
C LEU A 107 -38.73 7.99 21.58
N SER A 108 -37.65 7.78 20.82
CA SER A 108 -36.67 8.82 20.50
C SER A 108 -37.32 10.02 19.80
N SER A 109 -38.21 9.76 18.85
CA SER A 109 -38.98 10.78 18.12
C SER A 109 -39.93 11.55 19.04
N LEU A 110 -40.61 10.86 19.96
CA LEU A 110 -41.49 11.48 20.94
C LEU A 110 -40.71 12.44 21.86
N LEU A 111 -39.57 11.98 22.40
CA LEU A 111 -38.68 12.81 23.22
C LEU A 111 -38.16 14.03 22.43
N THR A 112 -37.83 13.83 21.15
CA THR A 112 -37.35 14.90 20.27
C THR A 112 -38.43 15.95 20.03
N ILE A 113 -39.68 15.55 19.75
CA ILE A 113 -40.81 16.49 19.61
C ILE A 113 -41.03 17.25 20.92
N ILE A 114 -41.13 16.56 22.06
CA ILE A 114 -41.43 17.20 23.35
C ILE A 114 -40.35 18.23 23.68
N GLY A 115 -39.07 17.85 23.57
CA GLY A 115 -37.94 18.75 23.82
C GLY A 115 -37.91 19.94 22.86
N THR A 116 -38.10 19.69 21.56
CA THR A 116 -38.00 20.74 20.54
C THR A 116 -39.17 21.72 20.58
N VAL A 117 -40.40 21.24 20.81
CA VAL A 117 -41.59 22.09 20.95
C VAL A 117 -41.47 22.96 22.19
N SER A 118 -41.03 22.39 23.32
CA SER A 118 -40.85 23.13 24.57
C SER A 118 -39.77 24.21 24.43
N ALA A 119 -38.71 23.94 23.67
CA ALA A 119 -37.63 24.88 23.42
C ALA A 119 -37.81 25.73 22.14
N ALA A 120 -38.94 25.62 21.43
CA ALA A 120 -39.09 26.20 20.09
C ALA A 120 -38.85 27.73 20.02
N PRO A 121 -39.35 28.56 20.97
CA PRO A 121 -39.07 30.00 20.96
C PRO A 121 -37.59 30.33 21.18
N PHE A 122 -36.93 29.59 22.08
CA PHE A 122 -35.50 29.72 22.35
C PHE A 122 -34.66 29.32 21.13
N LEU A 123 -34.99 28.19 20.52
CA LEU A 123 -34.34 27.70 19.31
C LEU A 123 -34.56 28.65 18.13
N ALA A 124 -35.76 29.18 17.93
CA ALA A 124 -36.03 30.13 16.85
C ALA A 124 -35.25 31.44 17.00
N SER A 125 -35.19 32.00 18.21
CA SER A 125 -34.42 33.23 18.46
C SER A 125 -32.91 33.04 18.25
N HIS A 126 -32.35 31.90 18.66
CA HIS A 126 -30.91 31.65 18.55
C HIS A 126 -30.51 31.14 17.15
N LEU A 127 -31.32 30.30 16.51
CA LEU A 127 -30.99 29.69 15.22
C LEU A 127 -31.41 30.57 14.04
N LEU A 128 -32.59 31.18 14.12
CA LEU A 128 -33.21 31.91 13.01
C LEU A 128 -33.19 33.42 13.21
N GLN A 129 -32.57 33.91 14.29
CA GLN A 129 -32.48 35.34 14.67
C GLN A 129 -33.83 36.01 15.00
N HIS A 130 -34.96 35.33 14.78
CA HIS A 130 -36.32 35.84 15.03
C HIS A 130 -37.18 34.82 15.79
N ALA A 131 -37.60 35.17 17.02
CA ALA A 131 -38.44 34.31 17.85
C ALA A 131 -39.82 34.02 17.23
N SER A 132 -40.31 34.89 16.34
CA SER A 132 -41.59 34.75 15.62
C SER A 132 -41.62 33.56 14.65
N GLN A 133 -40.47 32.96 14.34
CA GLN A 133 -40.36 31.81 13.45
C GLN A 133 -40.42 30.45 14.18
N SER A 134 -40.86 30.42 15.44
CA SER A 134 -41.01 29.19 16.26
C SER A 134 -41.84 28.10 15.57
N ARG A 135 -42.84 28.48 14.75
CA ARG A 135 -43.63 27.55 13.94
C ARG A 135 -42.77 26.69 13.01
N LEU A 136 -41.71 27.25 12.42
CA LEU A 136 -40.81 26.51 11.52
C LEU A 136 -40.01 25.44 12.27
N ILE A 137 -39.58 25.74 13.51
CA ILE A 137 -38.89 24.78 14.39
C ILE A 137 -39.81 23.62 14.75
N ILE A 138 -41.09 23.89 15.03
CA ILE A 138 -42.09 22.86 15.34
C ILE A 138 -42.35 21.97 14.12
N ILE A 139 -42.49 22.56 12.92
CA ILE A 139 -42.65 21.79 11.68
C ILE A 139 -41.41 20.91 11.44
N ALA A 140 -40.20 21.47 11.61
CA ALA A 140 -38.96 20.72 11.49
C ALA A 140 -38.89 19.52 12.46
N ALA A 141 -39.33 19.70 13.71
CA ALA A 141 -39.44 18.59 14.68
C ALA A 141 -40.38 17.49 14.19
N GLY A 142 -41.54 17.86 13.63
CA GLY A 142 -42.47 16.90 13.02
C GLY A 142 -41.83 16.13 11.86
N VAL A 143 -41.09 16.81 10.99
CA VAL A 143 -40.36 16.20 9.86
C VAL A 143 -39.32 15.19 10.37
N ILE A 144 -38.51 15.55 11.38
CA ILE A 144 -37.52 14.64 11.99
C ILE A 144 -38.18 13.37 12.49
N CYS A 145 -39.35 13.48 13.11
CA CYS A 145 -40.04 12.32 13.67
C CYS A 145 -40.57 11.37 12.60
N VAL A 146 -41.19 11.91 11.55
CA VAL A 146 -41.65 11.07 10.43
C VAL A 146 -40.44 10.45 9.71
N GLN A 147 -39.34 11.19 9.55
CA GLN A 147 -38.10 10.68 8.96
C GLN A 147 -37.51 9.52 9.78
N ASN A 148 -37.48 9.64 11.11
CA ASN A 148 -37.01 8.57 12.00
C ASN A 148 -37.89 7.32 11.89
N LEU A 149 -39.21 7.49 11.81
CA LEU A 149 -40.16 6.39 11.64
C LEU A 149 -40.08 5.71 10.26
N ALA A 150 -39.49 6.35 9.25
CA ALA A 150 -39.23 5.74 7.94
C ALA A 150 -37.97 4.86 7.92
N VAL A 151 -37.07 4.98 8.90
CA VAL A 151 -35.80 4.24 8.94
C VAL A 151 -35.99 2.71 9.02
N PRO A 152 -36.89 2.15 9.86
CA PRO A 152 -37.17 0.71 9.89
C PRO A 152 -37.55 0.16 8.51
N SER A 153 -38.32 0.91 7.73
CA SER A 153 -38.79 0.52 6.40
C SER A 153 -37.62 0.31 5.43
N PHE A 154 -36.72 1.28 5.37
CA PHE A 154 -35.52 1.19 4.53
C PHE A 154 -34.50 0.18 5.05
N ALA A 155 -34.37 0.03 6.37
CA ALA A 155 -33.45 -0.93 6.98
C ALA A 155 -33.90 -2.37 6.72
N TRP A 156 -35.19 -2.67 6.88
CA TRP A 156 -35.78 -3.98 6.64
C TRP A 156 -35.63 -4.42 5.18
N LEU A 157 -36.00 -3.56 4.22
CA LEU A 157 -35.88 -3.89 2.79
C LEU A 157 -34.43 -4.18 2.36
N ARG A 158 -33.46 -3.44 2.92
CA ARG A 158 -32.04 -3.71 2.68
C ARG A 158 -31.57 -5.01 3.31
N ALA A 159 -32.01 -5.31 4.54
CA ALA A 159 -31.63 -6.56 5.21
C ALA A 159 -32.20 -7.80 4.51
N GLU A 160 -33.41 -7.72 3.95
CA GLU A 160 -33.97 -8.80 3.11
C GLU A 160 -33.44 -8.81 1.67
N SER A 161 -32.46 -7.96 1.31
CA SER A 161 -31.90 -7.86 -0.04
C SER A 161 -32.93 -7.54 -1.15
N ARG A 162 -34.04 -6.87 -0.82
CA ARG A 162 -35.10 -6.49 -1.77
C ARG A 162 -34.78 -5.17 -2.49
N ALA A 163 -33.73 -5.19 -3.30
CA ALA A 163 -33.15 -4.02 -3.95
C ALA A 163 -34.15 -3.16 -4.75
N LEU A 164 -35.02 -3.82 -5.52
CA LEU A 164 -35.99 -3.16 -6.39
C LEU A 164 -37.05 -2.42 -5.58
N PHE A 165 -37.63 -3.05 -4.56
CA PHE A 165 -38.61 -2.42 -3.67
C PHE A 165 -38.01 -1.27 -2.88
N TYR A 166 -36.78 -1.42 -2.36
CA TYR A 166 -36.06 -0.32 -1.72
C TYR A 166 -35.92 0.89 -2.65
N SER A 167 -35.50 0.63 -3.88
CA SER A 167 -35.26 1.67 -4.89
C SER A 167 -36.56 2.37 -5.30
N LEU A 168 -37.62 1.60 -5.56
CA LEU A 168 -38.94 2.15 -5.88
C LEU A 168 -39.50 3.00 -4.74
N LEU A 169 -39.37 2.53 -3.49
CA LEU A 169 -39.83 3.28 -2.32
C LEU A 169 -39.03 4.58 -2.10
N SER A 170 -37.70 4.55 -2.29
CA SER A 170 -36.85 5.75 -2.20
C SER A 170 -37.14 6.75 -3.30
N ILE A 171 -37.29 6.29 -4.55
CA ILE A 171 -37.61 7.15 -5.69
C ILE A 171 -39.02 7.72 -5.51
N GLY A 172 -39.98 6.89 -5.11
CA GLY A 172 -41.35 7.31 -4.77
C GLY A 172 -41.38 8.39 -3.70
N ASN A 173 -40.66 8.19 -2.59
CA ASN A 173 -40.49 9.22 -1.54
C ASN A 173 -39.99 10.55 -2.13
N MET A 174 -38.95 10.50 -2.96
CA MET A 174 -38.34 11.68 -3.54
C MET A 174 -39.27 12.40 -4.54
N LEU A 175 -40.00 11.64 -5.37
CA LEU A 175 -40.98 12.19 -6.30
C LEU A 175 -42.17 12.79 -5.57
N THR A 176 -42.68 12.13 -4.53
CA THR A 176 -43.73 12.68 -3.66
C THR A 176 -43.26 13.98 -3.01
N MET A 177 -42.03 14.03 -2.50
CA MET A 177 -41.45 15.26 -1.96
C MET A 177 -41.32 16.37 -3.01
N LEU A 178 -40.89 16.05 -4.24
CA LEU A 178 -40.80 17.00 -5.34
C LEU A 178 -42.18 17.56 -5.70
N LEU A 179 -43.17 16.68 -5.93
CA LEU A 179 -44.54 17.07 -6.26
C LEU A 179 -45.18 17.89 -5.13
N ALA A 180 -44.97 17.49 -3.88
CA ALA A 180 -45.44 18.25 -2.74
C ALA A 180 -44.76 19.63 -2.64
N ASN A 181 -43.48 19.77 -3.00
CA ASN A 181 -42.84 21.09 -3.08
C ASN A 181 -43.47 21.94 -4.18
N ILE A 182 -43.73 21.38 -5.36
CA ILE A 182 -44.39 22.08 -6.47
C ILE A 182 -45.78 22.57 -6.03
N VAL A 183 -46.56 21.73 -5.35
CA VAL A 183 -47.90 22.09 -4.85
C VAL A 183 -47.84 23.08 -3.71
N LEU A 184 -47.14 22.77 -2.62
CA LEU A 184 -47.17 23.56 -1.38
C LEU A 184 -46.42 24.90 -1.51
N VAL A 185 -45.31 24.94 -2.26
CA VAL A 185 -44.48 26.15 -2.44
C VAL A 185 -44.86 26.89 -3.71
N GLY A 186 -45.05 26.18 -4.81
CA GLY A 186 -45.36 26.78 -6.11
C GLY A 186 -46.80 27.25 -6.25
N PHE A 187 -47.78 26.39 -5.97
CA PHE A 187 -49.20 26.71 -6.16
C PHE A 187 -49.87 27.31 -4.91
N LEU A 188 -49.57 26.78 -3.72
CA LEU A 188 -50.17 27.23 -2.46
C LEU A 188 -49.36 28.32 -1.73
N HIS A 189 -48.19 28.68 -2.26
CA HIS A 189 -47.34 29.75 -1.76
C HIS A 189 -47.06 29.69 -0.23
N GLN A 190 -46.96 28.51 0.36
CA GLN A 190 -46.70 28.33 1.80
C GLN A 190 -45.24 28.60 2.22
N GLY A 191 -44.41 29.10 1.30
CA GLY A 191 -43.03 29.50 1.57
C GLY A 191 -42.18 28.38 2.19
N ILE A 192 -41.38 28.75 3.21
CA ILE A 192 -40.48 27.83 3.92
C ILE A 192 -41.25 26.67 4.57
N ALA A 193 -42.38 26.96 5.20
CA ALA A 193 -43.22 25.96 5.84
C ALA A 193 -43.72 24.90 4.84
N GLY A 194 -44.13 25.33 3.65
CA GLY A 194 -44.54 24.44 2.56
C GLY A 194 -43.44 23.47 2.14
N SER A 195 -42.19 23.96 2.03
CA SER A 195 -41.06 23.11 1.64
C SER A 195 -40.71 22.07 2.71
N LEU A 196 -40.73 22.46 3.99
CA LEU A 196 -40.52 21.53 5.10
C LEU A 196 -41.65 20.48 5.19
N LEU A 197 -42.90 20.91 5.03
CA LEU A 197 -44.05 20.01 5.00
C LEU A 197 -43.96 19.03 3.83
N ALA A 198 -43.48 19.46 2.66
CA ALA A 198 -43.29 18.58 1.51
C ALA A 198 -42.28 17.45 1.80
N THR A 199 -41.20 17.74 2.54
CA THR A 199 -40.28 16.70 3.05
C THR A 199 -40.97 15.74 4.00
N GLY A 200 -41.80 16.26 4.92
CA GLY A 200 -42.62 15.46 5.82
C GLY A 200 -43.58 14.53 5.07
N VAL A 201 -44.30 15.05 4.07
CA VAL A 201 -45.27 14.29 3.25
C VAL A 201 -44.59 13.11 2.55
N GLY A 202 -43.40 13.30 1.97
CA GLY A 202 -42.64 12.21 1.36
C GLY A 202 -42.40 11.05 2.35
N TYR A 203 -41.82 11.36 3.51
CA TYR A 203 -41.56 10.35 4.53
C TYR A 203 -42.86 9.77 5.12
N SER A 204 -43.93 10.56 5.25
CA SER A 204 -45.23 10.09 5.73
C SER A 204 -45.82 9.04 4.78
N CYS A 205 -45.73 9.23 3.46
CA CYS A 205 -46.15 8.24 2.49
C CYS A 205 -45.37 6.92 2.65
N VAL A 206 -44.05 6.99 2.87
CA VAL A 206 -43.22 5.81 3.16
C VAL A 206 -43.70 5.10 4.43
N VAL A 207 -43.89 5.85 5.52
CA VAL A 207 -44.33 5.30 6.81
C VAL A 207 -45.71 4.67 6.67
N LEU A 208 -46.70 5.36 6.10
CA LEU A 208 -48.06 4.82 5.96
C LEU A 208 -48.09 3.55 5.10
N PHE A 209 -47.34 3.53 4.00
CA PHE A 209 -47.25 2.37 3.11
C PHE A 209 -46.59 1.16 3.79
N THR A 210 -45.57 1.38 4.63
CA THR A 210 -44.75 0.29 5.18
C THR A 210 -45.10 -0.10 6.61
N LEU A 211 -45.57 0.84 7.43
CA LEU A 211 -45.96 0.61 8.83
C LEU A 211 -47.15 -0.34 8.91
N SER A 212 -48.12 -0.23 7.99
CA SER A 212 -49.21 -1.20 7.86
C SER A 212 -48.65 -2.61 7.61
N MET A 213 -47.74 -2.77 6.65
CA MET A 213 -47.09 -4.06 6.38
C MET A 213 -46.28 -4.59 7.58
N ILE A 214 -45.56 -3.71 8.29
CA ILE A 214 -44.79 -4.07 9.48
C ILE A 214 -45.74 -4.53 10.59
N ILE A 215 -46.76 -3.75 10.95
CA ILE A 215 -47.69 -4.08 12.03
C ILE A 215 -48.45 -5.38 11.71
N PHE A 216 -48.97 -5.56 10.50
CA PHE A 216 -49.75 -6.75 10.13
C PHE A 216 -48.90 -8.04 10.03
N ARG A 217 -47.62 -7.95 9.66
CA ARG A 217 -46.75 -9.15 9.50
C ARG A 217 -45.87 -9.45 10.70
N VAL A 218 -45.44 -8.42 11.42
CA VAL A 218 -44.45 -8.49 12.50
C VAL A 218 -45.14 -8.47 13.87
N GLY A 219 -46.20 -7.67 14.01
CA GLY A 219 -46.81 -7.35 15.30
C GLY A 219 -45.94 -6.40 16.15
N ILE A 220 -46.49 -5.93 17.27
CA ILE A 220 -45.77 -5.11 18.24
C ILE A 220 -45.29 -6.04 19.37
N ARG A 221 -43.99 -6.34 19.39
CA ARG A 221 -43.33 -7.14 20.43
C ARG A 221 -41.97 -6.55 20.72
N VAL A 222 -41.81 -5.99 21.93
CA VAL A 222 -40.56 -5.39 22.40
C VAL A 222 -39.86 -6.38 23.32
N ARG A 223 -38.57 -6.58 23.09
CA ARG A 223 -37.70 -7.39 23.94
C ARG A 223 -36.57 -6.53 24.49
N LEU A 224 -36.45 -6.46 25.81
CA LEU A 224 -35.46 -5.61 26.48
C LEU A 224 -34.03 -6.05 26.19
N ASP A 225 -33.79 -7.36 26.05
CA ASP A 225 -32.49 -7.90 25.67
C ASP A 225 -32.07 -7.44 24.26
N ILE A 226 -33.00 -7.46 23.30
CA ILE A 226 -32.78 -6.95 21.94
C ILE A 226 -32.57 -5.43 21.96
N ALA A 227 -33.36 -4.70 22.75
CA ALA A 227 -33.23 -3.24 22.87
C ALA A 227 -31.85 -2.85 23.43
N HIS A 228 -31.39 -3.53 24.47
CA HIS A 228 -30.06 -3.33 25.03
C HIS A 228 -28.96 -3.65 24.01
N ASN A 229 -29.09 -4.75 23.27
CA ASN A 229 -28.13 -5.13 22.22
C ASN A 229 -28.07 -4.10 21.07
N LEU A 230 -29.23 -3.60 20.63
CA LEU A 230 -29.31 -2.56 19.59
C LEU A 230 -28.69 -1.24 20.06
N LEU A 231 -29.03 -0.77 21.27
CA LEU A 231 -28.52 0.49 21.82
C LEU A 231 -27.04 0.42 22.16
N GLY A 232 -26.57 -0.70 22.72
CA GLY A 232 -25.16 -0.91 23.05
C GLY A 232 -24.25 -0.82 21.82
N PHE A 233 -24.73 -1.25 20.66
CA PHE A 233 -24.02 -1.09 19.39
C PHE A 233 -24.27 0.26 18.71
N GLY A 234 -25.50 0.77 18.74
CA GLY A 234 -25.92 1.97 18.01
C GLY A 234 -25.45 3.28 18.63
N MET A 235 -25.52 3.41 19.97
CA MET A 235 -25.17 4.66 20.67
C MET A 235 -23.72 5.12 20.44
N PRO A 236 -22.69 4.25 20.49
CA PRO A 236 -21.32 4.65 20.18
C PRO A 236 -21.14 5.21 18.75
N LEU A 237 -21.97 4.78 17.80
CA LEU A 237 -21.91 5.26 16.41
C LEU A 237 -22.39 6.70 16.26
N ILE A 238 -23.17 7.24 17.22
CA ILE A 238 -23.62 8.63 17.21
C ILE A 238 -22.42 9.59 17.14
N ILE A 239 -21.32 9.28 17.82
CA ILE A 239 -20.09 10.09 17.77
C ILE A 239 -19.59 10.22 16.33
N SER A 240 -19.62 9.12 15.57
CA SER A 240 -19.20 9.14 14.17
C SER A 240 -20.16 9.94 13.29
N VAL A 241 -21.46 9.86 13.56
CA VAL A 241 -22.50 10.65 12.88
C VAL A 241 -22.29 12.14 13.14
N VAL A 242 -22.08 12.54 14.39
CA VAL A 242 -21.84 13.94 14.76
C VAL A 242 -20.55 14.47 14.13
N SER A 243 -19.45 13.72 14.19
CA SER A 243 -18.19 14.12 13.55
C SER A 243 -18.35 14.32 12.04
N TYR A 244 -19.04 13.40 11.36
CA TYR A 244 -19.32 13.53 9.93
C TYR A 244 -20.17 14.77 9.62
N TRP A 245 -21.18 15.05 10.45
CA TRP A 245 -22.02 16.23 10.32
C TRP A 245 -21.26 17.54 10.49
N ILE A 246 -20.43 17.64 11.53
CA ILE A 246 -19.56 18.81 11.75
C ILE A 246 -18.69 19.05 10.51
N LEU A 247 -18.10 17.98 9.97
CA LEU A 247 -17.24 18.06 8.79
C LEU A 247 -17.98 18.56 7.53
N GLN A 248 -19.22 18.14 7.31
CA GLN A 248 -19.95 18.43 6.07
C GLN A 248 -20.72 19.76 6.10
N LEU A 249 -21.20 20.15 7.28
CA LEU A 249 -22.34 21.07 7.38
C LEU A 249 -22.19 22.14 8.47
N SER A 250 -21.08 22.14 9.24
CA SER A 250 -20.80 23.22 10.21
C SER A 250 -20.61 24.58 9.54
N ASP A 251 -20.14 24.59 8.31
CA ASP A 251 -19.90 25.77 7.48
C ASP A 251 -21.16 26.64 7.31
N ARG A 252 -22.30 26.05 6.98
CA ARG A 252 -23.59 26.75 6.77
C ARG A 252 -24.13 27.34 8.06
N TYR A 253 -23.98 26.62 9.16
CA TYR A 253 -24.38 27.12 10.48
C TYR A 253 -23.51 28.30 10.91
N LEU A 254 -22.20 28.21 10.71
CA LEU A 254 -21.29 29.31 11.07
C LEU A 254 -21.43 30.50 10.13
N LEU A 255 -21.68 30.28 8.82
CA LEU A 255 -21.98 31.37 7.88
C LEU A 255 -23.25 32.13 8.24
N SER A 256 -24.30 31.45 8.71
CA SER A 256 -25.54 32.13 9.08
C SER A 256 -25.38 33.00 10.34
N ARG A 257 -24.43 32.66 11.21
CA ARG A 257 -24.14 33.38 12.45
C ARG A 257 -23.07 34.47 12.31
N LEU A 258 -22.00 34.17 11.58
CA LEU A 258 -20.81 35.02 11.46
C LEU A 258 -20.84 35.92 10.22
N SER A 259 -21.75 35.68 9.28
CA SER A 259 -22.01 36.57 8.16
C SER A 259 -23.51 36.87 7.98
N SER A 260 -24.24 36.14 7.13
CA SER A 260 -25.65 36.42 6.84
C SER A 260 -26.39 35.21 6.27
N LEU A 261 -27.72 35.19 6.45
CA LEU A 261 -28.61 34.19 5.85
C LEU A 261 -28.59 34.23 4.32
N ALA A 262 -28.50 35.42 3.71
CA ALA A 262 -28.41 35.57 2.26
C ALA A 262 -27.08 35.05 1.69
N GLU A 263 -25.95 35.19 2.40
CA GLU A 263 -24.70 34.55 2.00
C GLU A 263 -24.74 33.04 2.20
N THR A 264 -25.41 32.56 3.26
CA THR A 264 -25.63 31.12 3.50
C THR A 264 -26.40 30.47 2.34
N ALA A 265 -27.43 31.13 1.81
CA ALA A 265 -28.18 30.67 0.64
C ALA A 265 -27.29 30.56 -0.61
N ARG A 266 -26.52 31.62 -0.89
CA ARG A 266 -25.60 31.68 -2.03
C ARG A 266 -24.54 30.59 -1.97
N TYR A 267 -23.94 30.41 -0.79
CA TYR A 267 -23.02 29.33 -0.49
C TYR A 267 -23.67 27.95 -0.67
N GLY A 268 -24.87 27.75 -0.14
CA GLY A 268 -25.60 26.48 -0.21
C GLY A 268 -25.86 26.00 -1.64
N VAL A 269 -26.28 26.91 -2.53
CA VAL A 269 -26.46 26.61 -3.96
C VAL A 269 -25.14 26.24 -4.62
N ALA A 270 -24.10 27.07 -4.45
CA ALA A 270 -22.80 26.82 -5.07
C ALA A 270 -22.13 25.54 -4.54
N TYR A 271 -22.29 25.21 -3.26
CA TYR A 271 -21.84 23.95 -2.67
C TYR A 271 -22.58 22.75 -3.26
N THR A 272 -23.90 22.86 -3.45
CA THR A 272 -24.71 21.79 -4.06
C THR A 272 -24.21 21.48 -5.47
N LEU A 273 -23.91 22.51 -6.28
CA LEU A 273 -23.27 22.34 -7.58
C LEU A 273 -21.87 21.74 -7.46
N GLY A 274 -21.03 22.24 -6.54
CA GLY A 274 -19.66 21.77 -6.34
C GLY A 274 -19.56 20.30 -5.89
N THR A 275 -20.61 19.75 -5.26
CA THR A 275 -20.66 18.37 -4.75
C THR A 275 -21.32 17.37 -5.69
N VAL A 276 -21.70 17.76 -6.91
CA VAL A 276 -22.32 16.86 -7.91
C VAL A 276 -21.46 15.61 -8.18
N ILE A 277 -20.13 15.74 -8.15
CA ILE A 277 -19.18 14.61 -8.27
C ILE A 277 -19.40 13.57 -7.18
N SER A 278 -19.71 14.01 -5.95
CA SER A 278 -19.98 13.11 -4.83
C SER A 278 -21.23 12.26 -5.09
N VAL A 279 -22.24 12.83 -5.76
CA VAL A 279 -23.47 12.13 -6.11
C VAL A 279 -23.24 11.17 -7.27
N VAL A 280 -22.74 11.69 -8.40
CA VAL A 280 -22.74 10.98 -9.69
C VAL A 280 -21.64 9.93 -9.74
N ILE A 281 -20.50 10.18 -9.09
CA ILE A 281 -19.31 9.33 -9.15
C ILE A 281 -19.12 8.58 -7.83
N MET A 282 -19.05 9.30 -6.71
CA MET A 282 -18.73 8.67 -5.41
C MET A 282 -19.89 7.83 -4.86
N GLY A 283 -21.15 8.23 -5.08
CA GLY A 283 -22.33 7.48 -4.62
C GLY A 283 -22.34 6.03 -5.12
N PRO A 284 -22.34 5.79 -6.44
CA PRO A 284 -22.22 4.44 -7.01
C PRO A 284 -20.93 3.73 -6.59
N PHE A 285 -19.80 4.45 -6.58
CA PHE A 285 -18.51 3.87 -6.20
C PHE A 285 -18.53 3.31 -4.77
N THR A 286 -19.02 4.07 -3.79
CA THR A 286 -19.02 3.66 -2.37
C THR A 286 -19.94 2.48 -2.06
N LEU A 287 -21.01 2.29 -2.85
CA LEU A 287 -21.86 1.10 -2.76
C LEU A 287 -21.15 -0.16 -3.28
N ALA A 288 -20.40 0.01 -4.37
CA ALA A 288 -19.84 -1.10 -5.12
C ALA A 288 -18.42 -1.49 -4.63
N TRP A 289 -17.66 -0.50 -4.13
CA TRP A 289 -16.26 -0.61 -3.74
C TRP A 289 -15.96 -1.63 -2.64
N PRO A 290 -16.71 -1.73 -1.52
CA PRO A 290 -16.34 -2.64 -0.43
C PRO A 290 -16.21 -4.10 -0.90
N LYS A 291 -17.17 -4.59 -1.70
CA LYS A 291 -17.16 -5.96 -2.23
C LYS A 291 -15.97 -6.18 -3.17
N THR A 292 -15.75 -5.25 -4.11
CA THR A 292 -14.64 -5.32 -5.08
C THR A 292 -13.29 -5.25 -4.39
N MET A 293 -13.15 -4.37 -3.40
CA MET A 293 -11.93 -4.23 -2.61
C MET A 293 -11.58 -5.54 -1.89
N PHE A 294 -12.54 -6.19 -1.21
CA PHE A 294 -12.29 -7.48 -0.56
C PHE A 294 -12.01 -8.62 -1.56
N SER A 295 -12.59 -8.56 -2.76
CA SER A 295 -12.29 -9.52 -3.84
C SER A 295 -10.88 -9.33 -4.38
N ILE A 296 -10.48 -8.08 -4.67
CA ILE A 296 -9.12 -7.73 -5.11
C ILE A 296 -8.10 -8.12 -4.04
N ALA A 297 -8.41 -7.90 -2.75
CA ALA A 297 -7.52 -8.23 -1.64
C ALA A 297 -7.16 -9.72 -1.55
N ARG A 298 -7.96 -10.62 -2.13
CA ARG A 298 -7.69 -12.07 -2.21
C ARG A 298 -6.87 -12.48 -3.44
N SER A 299 -6.64 -11.57 -4.38
CA SER A 299 -5.88 -11.84 -5.60
C SER A 299 -4.38 -11.75 -5.36
N LYS A 300 -3.59 -12.57 -6.07
CA LYS A 300 -2.12 -12.58 -5.97
C LYS A 300 -1.45 -11.23 -6.33
N ASN A 301 -2.15 -10.38 -7.11
CA ASN A 301 -1.69 -9.06 -7.57
C ASN A 301 -2.44 -7.88 -6.92
N ALA A 302 -3.02 -8.08 -5.73
CA ALA A 302 -3.87 -7.09 -5.06
C ALA A 302 -3.27 -5.67 -5.02
N ALA A 303 -1.99 -5.54 -4.65
CA ALA A 303 -1.31 -4.24 -4.53
C ALA A 303 -1.22 -3.49 -5.87
N HIS A 304 -0.87 -4.20 -6.96
CA HIS A 304 -0.80 -3.62 -8.31
C HIS A 304 -2.19 -3.23 -8.82
N ILE A 305 -3.21 -4.06 -8.57
CA ILE A 305 -4.59 -3.75 -8.96
C ILE A 305 -5.08 -2.52 -8.19
N PHE A 306 -4.83 -2.43 -6.88
CA PHE A 306 -5.19 -1.23 -6.10
C PHE A 306 -4.48 0.02 -6.60
N GLN A 307 -3.21 -0.08 -6.97
CA GLN A 307 -2.46 1.03 -7.58
C GLN A 307 -3.07 1.46 -8.92
N MET A 308 -3.42 0.50 -9.79
CA MET A 308 -4.04 0.75 -11.08
C MET A 308 -5.42 1.40 -10.96
N VAL A 309 -6.27 0.88 -10.06
CA VAL A 309 -7.61 1.46 -9.81
C VAL A 309 -7.46 2.86 -9.23
N PHE A 310 -6.56 3.06 -8.26
CA PHE A 310 -6.27 4.39 -7.71
C PHE A 310 -5.84 5.38 -8.79
N ARG A 311 -4.94 4.97 -9.70
CA ARG A 311 -4.46 5.82 -10.81
C ARG A 311 -5.61 6.28 -11.69
N TRP A 312 -6.36 5.34 -12.29
CA TRP A 312 -7.39 5.68 -13.26
C TRP A 312 -8.60 6.37 -12.62
N PHE A 313 -9.03 5.91 -11.45
CA PHE A 313 -10.13 6.55 -10.73
C PHE A 313 -9.73 7.94 -10.23
N GLY A 314 -8.50 8.12 -9.74
CA GLY A 314 -7.98 9.42 -9.31
C GLY A 314 -7.90 10.42 -10.47
N LEU A 315 -7.41 10.01 -11.64
CA LEU A 315 -7.38 10.85 -12.84
C LEU A 315 -8.79 11.20 -13.33
N PHE A 316 -9.72 10.24 -13.27
CA PHE A 316 -11.12 10.48 -13.63
C PHE A 316 -11.80 11.47 -12.67
N LEU A 317 -11.51 11.39 -11.36
CA LEU A 317 -11.99 12.37 -10.39
C LEU A 317 -11.41 13.77 -10.65
N LEU A 318 -10.12 13.87 -10.98
CA LEU A 318 -9.49 15.14 -11.34
C LEU A 318 -10.12 15.76 -12.59
N LEU A 319 -10.34 14.97 -13.64
CA LEU A 319 -11.03 15.43 -14.85
C LEU A 319 -12.43 15.93 -14.52
N SER A 320 -13.19 15.16 -13.74
CA SER A 320 -14.56 15.52 -13.36
C SER A 320 -14.60 16.81 -12.53
N ALA A 321 -13.67 16.97 -11.59
CA ALA A 321 -13.53 18.19 -10.79
C ALA A 321 -13.17 19.39 -11.65
N PHE A 322 -12.25 19.25 -12.60
CA PHE A 322 -11.89 20.31 -13.53
C PHE A 322 -13.05 20.71 -14.45
N SER A 323 -13.76 19.73 -15.02
CA SER A 323 -14.94 19.97 -15.86
C SER A 323 -16.03 20.70 -15.12
N LEU A 324 -16.33 20.28 -13.88
CA LEU A 324 -17.33 20.94 -13.04
C LEU A 324 -16.87 22.33 -12.57
N SER A 325 -15.58 22.51 -12.31
CA SER A 325 -15.00 23.82 -11.94
C SER A 325 -15.12 24.83 -13.07
N SER A 326 -14.86 24.40 -14.31
CA SER A 326 -14.87 25.27 -15.50
C SER A 326 -16.30 25.54 -15.96
N LEU A 327 -17.12 24.49 -16.11
CA LEU A 327 -18.48 24.61 -16.63
C LEU A 327 -19.52 24.94 -15.56
N GLY A 328 -19.17 24.83 -14.27
CA GLY A 328 -20.11 25.00 -13.15
C GLY A 328 -20.68 26.41 -13.05
N ILE A 329 -19.92 27.42 -13.48
CA ILE A 329 -20.42 28.80 -13.56
C ILE A 329 -21.57 28.93 -14.57
N LEU A 330 -21.53 28.17 -15.68
CA LEU A 330 -22.60 28.16 -16.68
C LEU A 330 -23.86 27.50 -16.11
N LEU A 331 -23.70 26.38 -15.39
CA LEU A 331 -24.80 25.74 -14.69
C LEU A 331 -25.45 26.68 -13.68
N LEU A 332 -24.63 27.43 -12.93
CA LEU A 332 -25.15 28.43 -11.99
C LEU A 332 -25.96 29.52 -12.71
N HIS A 333 -25.47 30.06 -13.84
CA HIS A 333 -26.17 31.10 -14.59
C HIS A 333 -27.44 30.62 -15.32
N TRP A 334 -27.47 29.38 -15.82
CA TRP A 334 -28.62 28.84 -16.56
C TRP A 334 -29.77 28.43 -15.64
N PHE A 335 -29.45 27.83 -14.48
CA PHE A 335 -30.48 27.25 -13.62
C PHE A 335 -30.90 28.17 -12.47
N PHE A 336 -30.03 29.06 -12.00
CA PHE A 336 -30.29 29.86 -10.79
C PHE A 336 -30.42 31.36 -11.07
N PRO A 337 -31.15 32.12 -10.23
CA PRO A 337 -31.19 33.57 -10.33
C PRO A 337 -29.80 34.22 -10.23
N VAL A 338 -29.62 35.36 -10.90
CA VAL A 338 -28.35 36.11 -10.97
C VAL A 338 -27.78 36.48 -9.57
N THR A 339 -28.64 36.59 -8.56
CA THR A 339 -28.22 36.85 -7.17
C THR A 339 -27.27 35.78 -6.61
N TYR A 340 -27.32 34.55 -7.13
CA TYR A 340 -26.48 33.44 -6.71
C TYR A 340 -25.09 33.43 -7.35
N SER A 341 -24.88 34.16 -8.46
CA SER A 341 -23.60 34.18 -9.19
C SER A 341 -22.41 34.67 -8.35
N SER A 342 -22.65 35.46 -7.30
CA SER A 342 -21.60 35.96 -6.41
C SER A 342 -20.87 34.86 -5.61
N ALA A 343 -21.45 33.66 -5.49
CA ALA A 343 -20.80 32.51 -4.84
C ALA A 343 -20.19 31.50 -5.83
N ALA A 344 -20.05 31.84 -7.12
CA ALA A 344 -19.53 30.93 -8.15
C ALA A 344 -18.14 30.36 -7.81
N PHE A 345 -17.30 31.12 -7.09
CA PHE A 345 -15.96 30.69 -6.67
C PHE A 345 -15.98 29.49 -5.69
N VAL A 346 -17.11 29.19 -5.06
CA VAL A 346 -17.24 28.06 -4.13
C VAL A 346 -17.22 26.73 -4.89
N ILE A 347 -17.82 26.69 -6.09
CA ILE A 347 -17.93 25.48 -6.93
C ILE A 347 -16.56 24.80 -7.13
N PRO A 348 -15.52 25.46 -7.68
CA PRO A 348 -14.23 24.82 -7.93
C PRO A 348 -13.55 24.33 -6.65
N ILE A 349 -13.61 25.11 -5.56
CA ILE A 349 -12.98 24.76 -4.28
C ILE A 349 -13.63 23.50 -3.71
N VAL A 350 -14.96 23.45 -3.69
CA VAL A 350 -15.71 22.31 -3.19
C VAL A 350 -15.52 21.09 -4.11
N SER A 351 -15.50 21.25 -5.44
CA SER A 351 -15.25 20.15 -6.37
C SER A 351 -13.88 19.50 -6.15
N VAL A 352 -12.82 20.29 -5.94
CA VAL A 352 -11.49 19.76 -5.57
C VAL A 352 -11.51 19.09 -4.20
N SER A 353 -12.26 19.64 -3.25
CA SER A 353 -12.43 19.04 -1.91
C SER A 353 -12.99 17.62 -1.97
N ILE A 354 -13.94 17.37 -2.89
CA ILE A 354 -14.52 16.04 -3.13
C ILE A 354 -13.51 15.07 -3.75
N VAL A 355 -12.52 15.55 -4.51
CA VAL A 355 -11.43 14.68 -4.99
C VAL A 355 -10.63 14.12 -3.81
N PHE A 356 -10.31 14.97 -2.82
CA PHE A 356 -9.62 14.54 -1.60
C PHE A 356 -10.44 13.56 -0.77
N TYR A 357 -11.75 13.80 -0.65
CA TYR A 357 -12.68 12.84 -0.05
C TYR A 357 -12.73 11.52 -0.84
N GLY A 358 -12.63 11.57 -2.17
CA GLY A 358 -12.61 10.39 -3.03
C GLY A 358 -11.37 9.51 -2.82
N ILE A 359 -10.18 10.11 -2.83
CA ILE A 359 -8.92 9.37 -2.60
C ILE A 359 -8.79 8.86 -1.15
N TYR A 360 -9.43 9.50 -0.18
CA TYR A 360 -9.50 9.03 1.21
C TYR A 360 -10.04 7.59 1.30
N HIS A 361 -11.05 7.22 0.50
CA HIS A 361 -11.58 5.85 0.46
C HIS A 361 -10.53 4.81 0.04
N PHE A 362 -9.57 5.19 -0.80
CA PHE A 362 -8.46 4.31 -1.18
C PHE A 362 -7.43 4.17 -0.05
N PHE A 363 -7.13 5.26 0.65
CA PHE A 363 -6.22 5.19 1.80
C PHE A 363 -6.79 4.37 2.94
N MET A 364 -8.11 4.19 3.00
CA MET A 364 -8.78 3.34 3.98
C MET A 364 -8.79 1.84 3.64
N ILE A 365 -8.30 1.41 2.47
CA ILE A 365 -8.27 -0.01 2.07
C ILE A 365 -7.62 -0.87 3.15
N GLY A 366 -6.42 -0.49 3.60
CA GLY A 366 -5.66 -1.22 4.61
C GLY A 366 -6.39 -1.40 5.94
N ALA A 367 -6.99 -0.33 6.46
CA ALA A 367 -7.76 -0.37 7.70
C ALA A 367 -9.01 -1.26 7.59
N ASN A 368 -9.69 -1.24 6.43
CA ASN A 368 -10.86 -2.09 6.20
C ASN A 368 -10.48 -3.57 6.09
N ILE A 369 -9.40 -3.91 5.39
CA ILE A 369 -8.90 -5.30 5.28
C ILE A 369 -8.50 -5.84 6.65
N GLN A 370 -7.78 -5.04 7.45
CA GLN A 370 -7.31 -5.41 8.79
C GLN A 370 -8.39 -5.26 9.88
N ARG A 371 -9.64 -5.00 9.51
CA ARG A 371 -10.78 -4.81 10.43
C ARG A 371 -10.58 -3.71 11.49
N LYS A 372 -9.72 -2.73 11.21
CA LYS A 372 -9.47 -1.54 12.07
C LYS A 372 -10.37 -0.37 11.67
N THR A 373 -11.66 -0.62 11.48
CA THR A 373 -12.62 0.37 10.95
C THR A 373 -12.87 1.55 11.90
N TRP A 374 -12.60 1.39 13.20
CA TRP A 374 -12.65 2.48 14.19
C TRP A 374 -11.76 3.67 13.83
N MET A 375 -10.71 3.45 13.03
CA MET A 375 -9.81 4.51 12.55
C MET A 375 -10.54 5.52 11.64
N ASN A 376 -11.61 5.10 10.95
CA ASN A 376 -12.47 6.00 10.17
C ASN A 376 -13.03 7.12 11.05
N SER A 377 -13.53 6.76 12.23
CA SER A 377 -14.10 7.71 13.19
C SER A 377 -13.03 8.67 13.71
N VAL A 378 -11.81 8.19 13.94
CA VAL A 378 -10.69 9.04 14.39
C VAL A 378 -10.31 10.06 13.33
N PHE A 379 -10.09 9.64 12.08
CA PHE A 379 -9.70 10.56 11.01
C PHE A 379 -10.82 11.56 10.69
N THR A 380 -12.07 11.11 10.69
CA THR A 380 -13.23 11.98 10.49
C THR A 380 -13.36 13.00 11.61
N THR A 381 -13.15 12.60 12.86
CA THR A 381 -13.20 13.52 14.01
C THR A 381 -12.06 14.55 13.96
N LEU A 382 -10.84 14.12 13.60
CA LEU A 382 -9.71 15.03 13.42
C LEU A 382 -10.00 16.08 12.33
N ALA A 383 -10.53 15.63 11.18
CA ALA A 383 -10.92 16.51 10.09
C ALA A 383 -12.07 17.45 10.48
N ALA A 384 -13.06 16.96 11.23
CA ALA A 384 -14.19 17.74 11.72
C ALA A 384 -13.75 18.87 12.68
N VAL A 385 -12.85 18.55 13.61
CA VAL A 385 -12.27 19.56 14.52
C VAL A 385 -11.47 20.59 13.73
N ALA A 386 -10.62 20.16 12.79
CA ALA A 386 -9.89 21.07 11.92
C ALA A 386 -10.84 21.98 11.11
N ASN A 387 -11.91 21.42 10.54
CA ASN A 387 -12.93 22.16 9.80
C ASN A 387 -13.60 23.23 10.67
N LEU A 388 -14.01 22.85 11.89
CA LEU A 388 -14.67 23.76 12.83
C LEU A 388 -13.75 24.93 13.22
N LEU A 389 -12.50 24.64 13.57
CA LEU A 389 -11.52 25.67 13.94
C LEU A 389 -11.20 26.60 12.77
N LEU A 390 -11.04 26.06 11.56
CA LEU A 390 -10.80 26.85 10.36
C LEU A 390 -12.00 27.72 10.02
N ASN A 391 -13.22 27.20 10.12
CA ASN A 391 -14.43 27.99 9.90
C ASN A 391 -14.52 29.17 10.88
N LEU A 392 -14.24 28.96 12.17
CA LEU A 392 -14.23 30.03 13.18
C LEU A 392 -13.18 31.11 12.89
N CYS A 393 -12.04 30.75 12.29
CA CYS A 393 -10.96 31.68 11.96
C CYS A 393 -11.14 32.38 10.59
N LEU A 394 -11.61 31.65 9.58
CA LEU A 394 -11.62 32.10 8.18
C LEU A 394 -12.94 32.75 7.77
N ILE A 395 -14.08 32.30 8.30
CA ILE A 395 -15.39 32.90 7.95
C ILE A 395 -15.47 34.38 8.33
N PRO A 396 -15.06 34.83 9.54
CA PRO A 396 -15.14 36.25 9.88
C PRO A 396 -14.35 37.17 8.94
N ARG A 397 -13.28 36.66 8.31
CA ARG A 397 -12.39 37.44 7.43
C ARG A 397 -12.74 37.30 5.94
N TYR A 398 -13.23 36.15 5.52
CA TYR A 398 -13.39 35.79 4.10
C TYR A 398 -14.80 35.31 3.73
N GLY A 399 -15.76 35.29 4.66
CA GLY A 399 -17.14 34.86 4.42
C GLY A 399 -17.24 33.45 3.82
N ALA A 400 -18.04 33.30 2.77
CA ALA A 400 -18.23 32.05 2.02
C ALA A 400 -16.93 31.47 1.44
N MET A 401 -15.94 32.30 1.13
CA MET A 401 -14.61 31.83 0.70
C MET A 401 -13.88 31.12 1.84
N GLY A 402 -13.96 31.68 3.06
CA GLY A 402 -13.39 31.08 4.25
C GLY A 402 -14.01 29.72 4.57
N ALA A 403 -15.33 29.59 4.40
CA ALA A 403 -16.05 28.33 4.55
C ALA A 403 -15.58 27.26 3.54
N ALA A 404 -15.53 27.62 2.25
CA ALA A 404 -15.10 26.69 1.20
C ALA A 404 -13.66 26.19 1.41
N LEU A 405 -12.74 27.10 1.77
CA LEU A 405 -11.34 26.76 2.06
C LEU A 405 -11.21 25.86 3.30
N SER A 406 -12.03 26.10 4.33
CA SER A 406 -12.05 25.25 5.54
C SER A 406 -12.45 23.81 5.20
N THR A 407 -13.42 23.63 4.29
CA THR A 407 -13.83 22.30 3.81
C THR A 407 -12.75 21.62 2.97
N LEU A 408 -12.10 22.36 2.06
CA LEU A 408 -10.97 21.83 1.28
C LEU A 408 -9.83 21.35 2.18
N ILE A 409 -9.40 22.19 3.12
CA ILE A 409 -8.30 21.86 4.03
C ILE A 409 -8.69 20.68 4.93
N ALA A 410 -9.93 20.62 5.41
CA ALA A 410 -10.40 19.50 6.23
C ALA A 410 -10.36 18.16 5.49
N TYR A 411 -10.77 18.12 4.21
CA TYR A 411 -10.65 16.89 3.42
C TYR A 411 -9.20 16.53 3.07
N ILE A 412 -8.32 17.51 2.89
CA ILE A 412 -6.88 17.26 2.76
C ILE A 412 -6.34 16.63 4.05
N VAL A 413 -6.71 17.16 5.23
CA VAL A 413 -6.33 16.58 6.54
C VAL A 413 -6.87 15.16 6.69
N LEU A 414 -8.14 14.92 6.30
CA LEU A 414 -8.76 13.61 6.31
C LEU A 414 -7.97 12.59 5.46
N ALA A 415 -7.68 12.95 4.20
CA ALA A 415 -6.96 12.09 3.27
C ALA A 415 -5.50 11.86 3.72
N LEU A 416 -4.82 12.93 4.14
CA LEU A 416 -3.41 12.85 4.53
C LEU A 416 -3.20 12.05 5.82
N SER A 417 -4.06 12.25 6.83
CA SER A 417 -3.99 11.47 8.07
C SER A 417 -4.25 9.98 7.81
N ALA A 418 -5.25 9.65 6.99
CA ALA A 418 -5.52 8.29 6.57
C ALA A 418 -4.33 7.67 5.81
N TYR A 419 -3.74 8.39 4.86
CA TYR A 419 -2.57 7.94 4.12
C TYR A 419 -1.39 7.65 5.04
N ILE A 420 -1.01 8.60 5.91
CA ILE A 420 0.17 8.48 6.78
C ILE A 420 0.07 7.27 7.71
N VAL A 421 -1.10 7.05 8.31
CA VAL A 421 -1.30 6.00 9.30
C VAL A 421 -1.53 4.65 8.62
N ASN A 422 -2.40 4.56 7.60
CA ASN A 422 -2.72 3.28 6.97
C ASN A 422 -1.57 2.72 6.13
N GLN A 423 -0.66 3.57 5.64
CA GLN A 423 0.57 3.11 4.98
C GLN A 423 1.47 2.29 5.92
N LYS A 424 1.34 2.46 7.25
CA LYS A 424 2.06 1.65 8.24
C LYS A 424 1.38 0.29 8.52
N ILE A 425 0.09 0.19 8.23
CA ILE A 425 -0.73 -1.01 8.51
C ILE A 425 -0.74 -1.95 7.32
N TYR A 426 -0.96 -1.41 6.12
CA TYR A 426 -1.01 -2.18 4.87
C TYR A 426 -0.44 -1.31 3.74
N PRO A 427 0.86 -1.46 3.42
CA PRO A 427 1.54 -0.55 2.50
C PRO A 427 1.13 -0.83 1.05
N ILE A 428 0.39 0.12 0.45
CA ILE A 428 0.07 0.12 -0.98
C ILE A 428 0.86 1.24 -1.65
N ALA A 429 1.51 0.97 -2.78
CA ALA A 429 2.30 1.95 -3.51
C ALA A 429 1.39 2.88 -4.36
N PHE A 430 0.56 3.69 -3.71
CA PHE A 430 -0.27 4.67 -4.41
C PHE A 430 0.61 5.67 -5.17
N GLU A 431 0.30 5.93 -6.44
CA GLU A 431 1.05 6.82 -7.33
C GLU A 431 0.82 8.32 -7.02
N MET A 432 0.98 8.71 -5.76
CA MET A 432 0.67 10.07 -5.27
C MET A 432 1.43 11.17 -6.00
N GLY A 433 2.69 10.93 -6.38
CA GLY A 433 3.46 11.88 -7.16
C GLY A 433 2.82 12.19 -8.51
N ARG A 434 2.28 11.18 -9.20
CA ARG A 434 1.57 11.35 -10.47
C ARG A 434 0.24 12.04 -10.29
N PHE A 435 -0.50 11.68 -9.23
CA PHE A 435 -1.75 12.35 -8.90
C PHE A 435 -1.54 13.86 -8.65
N VAL A 436 -0.50 14.23 -7.89
CA VAL A 436 -0.17 15.65 -7.64
C VAL A 436 0.32 16.34 -8.93
N LEU A 437 1.17 15.69 -9.72
CA LEU A 437 1.60 16.21 -11.02
C LEU A 437 0.44 16.36 -12.02
N ALA A 438 -0.61 15.53 -11.92
CA ALA A 438 -1.81 15.63 -12.73
C ALA A 438 -2.75 16.77 -12.27
N LEU A 439 -2.76 17.08 -10.98
CA LEU A 439 -3.56 18.17 -10.41
C LEU A 439 -3.04 19.55 -10.84
N LEU A 440 -1.71 19.75 -10.87
CA LEU A 440 -1.10 21.06 -11.15
C LEU A 440 -1.49 21.67 -12.51
N PRO A 441 -1.43 20.94 -13.65
CA PRO A 441 -1.89 21.45 -14.94
C PRO A 441 -3.37 21.80 -14.93
N GLY A 442 -4.21 21.05 -14.21
CA GLY A 442 -5.64 21.36 -14.08
C GLY A 442 -5.87 22.69 -13.37
N VAL A 443 -5.15 22.94 -12.27
CA VAL A 443 -5.21 24.23 -11.57
C VAL A 443 -4.71 25.37 -12.47
N ALA A 444 -3.60 25.17 -13.18
CA ALA A 444 -3.05 26.17 -14.08
C ALA A 444 -4.00 26.49 -15.25
N LEU A 445 -4.60 25.47 -15.87
CA LEU A 445 -5.59 25.65 -16.94
C LEU A 445 -6.84 26.36 -16.45
N TYR A 446 -7.32 26.08 -15.23
CA TYR A 446 -8.50 26.74 -14.66
C TYR A 446 -8.23 28.23 -14.37
N LEU A 447 -7.07 28.54 -13.80
CA LEU A 447 -6.66 29.93 -13.58
C LEU A 447 -6.46 30.66 -14.91
N GLY A 448 -5.86 30.01 -15.90
CA GLY A 448 -5.71 30.55 -17.25
C GLY A 448 -7.05 30.82 -17.95
N SER A 449 -7.96 29.84 -17.95
CA SER A 449 -9.28 29.98 -18.59
C SER A 449 -10.10 31.07 -17.90
N SER A 450 -10.14 31.10 -16.57
CA SER A 450 -10.89 32.12 -15.82
C SER A 450 -10.38 33.54 -16.05
N LEU A 451 -9.08 33.74 -16.26
CA LEU A 451 -8.50 35.05 -16.63
C LEU A 451 -8.90 35.46 -18.05
N LEU A 452 -8.87 34.53 -19.02
CA LEU A 452 -9.22 34.78 -20.41
C LEU A 452 -10.72 35.07 -20.60
N VAL A 453 -11.55 34.36 -19.85
CA VAL A 453 -13.02 34.43 -19.90
C VAL A 453 -13.58 35.73 -19.32
N ARG A 454 -12.87 36.37 -18.37
CA ARG A 454 -13.38 37.49 -17.56
C ARG A 454 -13.85 38.71 -18.37
N ARG A 455 -13.53 38.80 -19.66
CA ARG A 455 -13.91 39.91 -20.56
C ARG A 455 -14.61 39.46 -21.86
N GLN A 456 -15.00 38.19 -21.96
CA GLN A 456 -15.54 37.59 -23.19
C GLN A 456 -17.07 37.39 -23.10
N GLY A 457 -17.74 37.27 -24.26
CA GLY A 457 -19.16 36.89 -24.33
C GLY A 457 -19.39 35.40 -24.02
N ILE A 458 -20.61 35.04 -23.61
CA ILE A 458 -20.94 33.69 -23.08
C ILE A 458 -20.56 32.53 -24.03
N TYR A 459 -20.75 32.69 -25.34
CA TYR A 459 -20.40 31.66 -26.33
C TYR A 459 -18.90 31.40 -26.40
N LEU A 460 -18.09 32.46 -26.32
CA LEU A 460 -16.64 32.34 -26.35
C LEU A 460 -16.10 31.79 -25.02
N THR A 461 -16.76 32.11 -23.90
CA THR A 461 -16.51 31.46 -22.61
C THR A 461 -16.69 29.95 -22.68
N VAL A 462 -17.84 29.49 -23.21
CA VAL A 462 -18.13 28.06 -23.38
C VAL A 462 -17.06 27.40 -24.27
N GLY A 463 -16.65 28.07 -25.35
CA GLY A 463 -15.60 27.58 -26.25
C GLY A 463 -14.25 27.39 -25.53
N ILE A 464 -13.80 28.40 -24.77
CA ILE A 464 -12.53 28.36 -24.02
C ILE A 464 -12.57 27.28 -22.95
N ASP A 465 -13.64 27.17 -22.17
CA ASP A 465 -13.75 26.18 -21.10
C ASP A 465 -13.84 24.76 -21.67
N SER A 466 -14.59 24.55 -22.75
CA SER A 466 -14.69 23.25 -23.42
C SER A 466 -13.34 22.79 -23.98
N LEU A 467 -12.60 23.71 -24.62
CA LEU A 467 -11.25 23.43 -25.12
C LEU A 467 -10.28 23.12 -23.98
N SER A 468 -10.39 23.84 -22.85
CA SER A 468 -9.57 23.60 -21.66
C SER A 468 -9.83 22.23 -21.05
N VAL A 469 -11.10 21.78 -21.04
CA VAL A 469 -11.48 20.43 -20.60
C VAL A 469 -10.90 19.37 -21.52
N MET A 470 -10.99 19.55 -22.83
CA MET A 470 -10.40 18.62 -23.81
C MET A 470 -8.88 18.53 -23.67
N LEU A 471 -8.21 19.68 -23.53
CA LEU A 471 -6.77 19.74 -23.32
C LEU A 471 -6.36 19.06 -22.01
N TYR A 472 -7.11 19.28 -20.92
CA TYR A 472 -6.83 18.63 -19.65
C TYR A 472 -7.06 17.12 -19.72
N ALA A 473 -8.11 16.66 -20.39
CA ALA A 473 -8.34 15.23 -20.64
C ALA A 473 -7.17 14.58 -21.40
N LEU A 474 -6.62 15.27 -22.41
CA LEU A 474 -5.45 14.80 -23.15
C LEU A 474 -4.21 14.72 -22.24
N ILE A 475 -3.96 15.74 -21.42
CA ILE A 475 -2.85 15.74 -20.44
C ILE A 475 -2.99 14.56 -19.47
N LEU A 476 -4.19 14.35 -18.92
CA LEU A 476 -4.45 13.25 -17.99
C LEU A 476 -4.29 11.88 -18.65
N LEU A 477 -4.72 11.74 -19.90
CA LEU A 477 -4.54 10.51 -20.67
C LEU A 477 -3.05 10.22 -20.90
N VAL A 478 -2.26 11.24 -21.25
CA VAL A 478 -0.80 11.12 -21.38
C VAL A 478 -0.17 10.72 -20.04
N VAL A 479 -0.51 11.39 -18.94
CA VAL A 479 0.00 11.07 -17.58
C VAL A 479 -0.41 9.65 -17.15
N GLY A 480 -1.62 9.22 -17.50
CA GLY A 480 -2.15 7.89 -17.19
C GLY A 480 -1.52 6.77 -18.02
N LEU A 481 -1.20 7.03 -19.29
CA LEU A 481 -0.58 6.08 -20.21
C LEU A 481 0.92 5.91 -20.00
N PHE A 482 1.62 6.89 -19.41
CA PHE A 482 3.02 6.72 -19.05
C PHE A 482 3.17 5.59 -18.02
N PRO A 483 3.80 4.45 -18.38
CA PRO A 483 3.99 3.35 -17.45
C PRO A 483 4.84 3.82 -16.27
N ALA A 484 4.53 3.39 -15.05
CA ALA A 484 5.55 3.41 -14.00
C ALA A 484 6.71 2.61 -14.56
N LYS A 485 7.87 3.27 -14.77
CA LYS A 485 9.03 2.77 -15.52
C LYS A 485 9.04 1.25 -15.61
N ALA A 486 8.73 0.76 -16.81
CA ALA A 486 8.89 -0.63 -17.19
C ALA A 486 10.36 -1.01 -16.99
N GLN A 487 10.67 -1.57 -15.83
CA GLN A 487 11.97 -2.18 -15.54
C GLN A 487 12.19 -3.48 -16.36
N HIS A 488 11.19 -3.96 -17.09
CA HIS A 488 11.27 -5.22 -17.85
C HIS A 488 11.75 -5.09 -19.30
N ALA A 489 11.51 -3.95 -19.99
CA ALA A 489 11.79 -3.86 -21.43
C ALA A 489 13.24 -3.49 -21.78
N SER A 490 13.94 -2.76 -20.89
CA SER A 490 15.37 -2.41 -21.08
C SER A 490 16.32 -3.58 -20.78
N TYR A 491 15.83 -4.64 -20.16
CA TYR A 491 16.64 -5.78 -19.70
C TYR A 491 17.00 -6.73 -20.86
N LYS A 492 16.07 -6.94 -21.81
CA LYS A 492 16.27 -7.89 -22.91
C LYS A 492 17.33 -7.41 -23.92
N ALA A 493 17.40 -6.10 -24.17
CA ALA A 493 18.38 -5.51 -25.08
C ALA A 493 19.80 -5.36 -24.47
N SER A 494 19.90 -5.32 -23.13
CA SER A 494 21.18 -5.20 -22.41
C SER A 494 21.83 -6.57 -22.12
N ARG A 495 21.04 -7.65 -22.19
CA ARG A 495 21.45 -9.03 -21.94
C ARG A 495 22.48 -9.53 -22.97
N ASP A 496 22.27 -9.21 -24.25
CA ASP A 496 23.05 -9.80 -25.33
C ASP A 496 24.38 -9.05 -25.59
N VAL A 497 24.53 -7.82 -25.07
CA VAL A 497 25.77 -7.02 -25.19
C VAL A 497 26.73 -7.25 -24.01
N ALA A 498 26.22 -7.63 -22.83
CA ALA A 498 27.06 -7.84 -21.64
C ALA A 498 27.66 -9.25 -21.54
N LEU A 499 27.03 -10.26 -22.15
CA LEU A 499 27.49 -11.66 -22.12
C LEU A 499 28.73 -11.94 -22.99
N SER A 500 29.10 -11.06 -23.91
CA SER A 500 30.27 -11.24 -24.78
C SER A 500 31.61 -10.86 -24.14
N LYS A 501 31.61 -10.28 -22.93
CA LYS A 501 32.82 -9.83 -22.21
C LYS A 501 33.30 -10.75 -21.08
N TYR A 502 32.67 -11.90 -20.87
CA TYR A 502 32.99 -12.80 -19.77
C TYR A 502 33.48 -14.14 -20.29
N GLN A 503 34.81 -14.33 -20.29
CA GLN A 503 35.43 -15.66 -20.37
C GLN A 503 36.28 -15.88 -19.12
N PRO A 504 36.18 -17.03 -18.44
CA PRO A 504 37.15 -17.42 -17.43
C PRO A 504 38.52 -17.59 -18.10
N VAL A 505 39.57 -17.09 -17.44
CA VAL A 505 40.96 -17.17 -17.93
C VAL A 505 41.67 -18.25 -17.15
N ASP A 506 42.04 -19.34 -17.82
CA ASP A 506 42.98 -20.33 -17.31
C ASP A 506 44.38 -19.69 -17.19
N MET A 507 44.90 -19.58 -15.96
CA MET A 507 46.29 -19.14 -15.73
C MET A 507 47.18 -20.31 -15.30
N SER A 508 48.45 -20.24 -15.71
CA SER A 508 49.48 -21.20 -15.33
C SER A 508 50.03 -20.93 -13.92
N ALA A 509 50.59 -21.95 -13.25
CA ALA A 509 51.14 -21.85 -11.89
C ALA A 509 52.32 -20.87 -11.76
N ASP A 510 53.04 -20.58 -12.86
CA ASP A 510 54.17 -19.65 -12.87
C ASP A 510 53.72 -18.16 -12.89
N GLU A 511 52.60 -17.85 -13.53
CA GLU A 511 52.00 -16.49 -13.51
C GLU A 511 51.43 -16.15 -12.13
N VAL A 512 50.91 -17.16 -11.42
CA VAL A 512 50.42 -17.05 -10.05
C VAL A 512 51.54 -16.63 -9.08
N PHE A 513 52.75 -17.20 -9.24
CA PHE A 513 53.88 -16.92 -8.37
C PHE A 513 54.51 -15.53 -8.62
N GLN A 514 54.57 -15.07 -9.88
CA GLN A 514 55.05 -13.71 -10.20
C GLN A 514 54.06 -12.60 -9.79
N GLN A 515 52.76 -12.87 -9.75
CA GLN A 515 51.76 -11.87 -9.35
C GLN A 515 51.70 -11.64 -7.83
N GLN A 516 52.00 -12.63 -6.99
CA GLN A 516 51.94 -12.51 -5.53
C GLN A 516 52.94 -11.51 -4.91
N THR A 517 54.00 -11.11 -5.61
CA THR A 517 55.04 -10.20 -5.07
C THR A 517 54.69 -8.71 -5.14
N LEU A 518 53.64 -8.32 -5.86
CA LEU A 518 53.32 -6.90 -6.12
C LEU A 518 52.57 -6.19 -4.98
N LEU A 519 51.88 -6.93 -4.12
CA LEU A 519 51.07 -6.37 -3.03
C LEU A 519 51.79 -6.38 -1.66
N VAL A 520 53.04 -6.86 -1.64
CA VAL A 520 53.83 -7.01 -0.41
C VAL A 520 53.97 -5.67 0.33
N GLY A 521 53.56 -5.65 1.60
CA GLY A 521 53.69 -4.50 2.49
C GLY A 521 52.58 -3.43 2.35
N ARG A 522 51.59 -3.64 1.46
CA ARG A 522 50.41 -2.76 1.37
C ARG A 522 49.50 -2.93 2.59
N GLN A 523 48.97 -1.82 3.09
CA GLN A 523 48.07 -1.79 4.25
C GLN A 523 46.62 -1.64 3.79
N ILE A 524 45.79 -2.67 4.00
CA ILE A 524 44.38 -2.65 3.61
C ILE A 524 43.50 -2.59 4.85
N VAL A 525 42.59 -1.62 4.90
CA VAL A 525 41.61 -1.50 5.98
C VAL A 525 40.23 -1.86 5.47
N MET A 526 39.65 -2.94 5.99
CA MET A 526 38.29 -3.37 5.70
C MET A 526 37.35 -2.94 6.81
N HIS A 527 36.12 -2.56 6.46
CA HIS A 527 35.09 -2.22 7.43
C HIS A 527 33.81 -3.01 7.19
N ILE A 528 33.25 -3.56 8.26
CA ILE A 528 31.94 -4.21 8.28
C ILE A 528 31.20 -3.76 9.55
N ARG A 529 29.86 -3.73 9.50
CA ARG A 529 29.03 -3.33 10.64
C ARG A 529 28.54 -4.51 11.50
N GLY A 530 28.58 -5.72 10.98
CA GLY A 530 28.39 -6.95 11.74
C GLY A 530 29.68 -7.44 12.38
N SER A 531 29.61 -8.53 13.15
CA SER A 531 30.79 -9.22 13.65
C SER A 531 31.46 -9.99 12.50
N VAL A 532 32.76 -9.74 12.28
CA VAL A 532 33.53 -10.46 11.26
C VAL A 532 33.62 -11.96 11.57
N ARG A 533 33.48 -12.35 12.86
CA ARG A 533 33.58 -13.74 13.30
C ARG A 533 32.49 -14.62 12.71
N SER A 534 31.34 -14.03 12.34
CA SER A 534 30.23 -14.71 11.68
C SER A 534 30.25 -14.57 10.15
N ASP A 535 31.09 -13.69 9.59
CA ASP A 535 31.11 -13.42 8.15
C ASP A 535 32.30 -14.10 7.46
N MET A 536 32.03 -15.29 6.92
CA MET A 536 33.04 -16.10 6.22
C MET A 536 33.48 -15.48 4.89
N ARG A 537 32.70 -14.59 4.26
CA ARG A 537 33.12 -13.92 3.02
C ARG A 537 34.23 -12.94 3.31
N VAL A 538 34.02 -12.07 4.30
CA VAL A 538 35.02 -11.07 4.72
C VAL A 538 36.32 -11.75 5.13
N LEU A 539 36.25 -12.82 5.94
CA LEU A 539 37.44 -13.57 6.36
C LEU A 539 38.19 -14.19 5.19
N ARG A 540 37.48 -14.73 4.19
CA ARG A 540 38.10 -15.32 2.99
C ARG A 540 38.81 -14.28 2.14
N GLU A 541 38.15 -13.17 1.85
CA GLU A 541 38.74 -12.06 1.09
C GLU A 541 39.96 -11.48 1.81
N ALA A 542 39.88 -11.28 3.13
CA ALA A 542 41.01 -10.83 3.93
C ALA A 542 42.16 -11.84 3.94
N THR A 543 41.87 -13.14 4.08
CA THR A 543 42.89 -14.20 4.07
C THR A 543 43.61 -14.27 2.72
N ALA A 544 42.87 -14.16 1.61
CA ALA A 544 43.46 -14.13 0.27
C ALA A 544 44.44 -12.95 0.08
N LEU A 545 44.12 -11.77 0.62
CA LEU A 545 45.03 -10.63 0.58
C LEU A 545 46.24 -10.79 1.51
N VAL A 546 46.08 -11.38 2.69
CA VAL A 546 47.21 -11.71 3.59
C VAL A 546 48.14 -12.71 2.92
N GLN A 547 47.61 -13.74 2.26
CA GLN A 547 48.39 -14.71 1.49
C GLN A 547 49.11 -14.06 0.29
N ALA A 548 48.54 -12.99 -0.28
CA ALA A 548 49.18 -12.17 -1.31
C ALA A 548 50.18 -11.13 -0.76
N GLY A 549 50.49 -11.16 0.55
CA GLY A 549 51.52 -10.31 1.16
C GLY A 549 51.05 -8.95 1.71
N CYS A 550 49.74 -8.66 1.69
CA CYS A 550 49.18 -7.47 2.33
C CYS A 550 49.14 -7.62 3.86
N THR A 551 49.22 -6.50 4.57
CA THR A 551 48.74 -6.42 5.96
C THR A 551 47.29 -5.98 5.95
N VAL A 552 46.38 -6.81 6.47
CA VAL A 552 44.94 -6.52 6.48
C VAL A 552 44.48 -6.22 7.90
N THR A 553 43.81 -5.08 8.08
CA THR A 553 43.10 -4.72 9.31
C THR A 553 41.61 -4.66 9.06
N ILE A 554 40.80 -5.40 9.82
CA ILE A 554 39.35 -5.37 9.76
C ILE A 554 38.83 -4.59 10.95
N VAL A 555 38.05 -3.55 10.70
CA VAL A 555 37.31 -2.82 11.72
C VAL A 555 35.88 -3.30 11.69
N ASP A 556 35.44 -4.02 12.72
CA ASP A 556 34.08 -4.52 12.83
C ASP A 556 33.31 -3.84 13.98
N ILE A 557 32.01 -4.15 14.11
CA ILE A 557 31.19 -3.62 15.21
C ILE A 557 30.50 -4.78 15.93
N GLU A 558 30.89 -5.02 17.18
CA GLU A 558 30.24 -6.00 18.06
C GLU A 558 29.24 -5.33 19.01
N GLY A 559 28.03 -5.88 19.09
CA GLY A 559 26.97 -5.35 19.95
C GLY A 559 27.18 -5.62 21.45
N VAL A 560 27.95 -6.66 21.80
CA VAL A 560 28.23 -7.08 23.18
C VAL A 560 29.72 -7.39 23.27
N ARG A 561 30.38 -6.95 24.36
CA ARG A 561 31.81 -7.17 24.56
C ARG A 561 32.10 -8.62 24.97
N THR A 562 32.10 -9.53 24.01
CA THR A 562 32.40 -10.96 24.20
C THR A 562 33.83 -11.34 23.83
N CYS A 563 34.57 -10.43 23.20
CA CYS A 563 35.94 -10.60 22.73
C CYS A 563 36.85 -9.41 23.12
N PRO A 564 38.18 -9.56 22.98
CA PRO A 564 39.12 -8.46 23.12
C PRO A 564 38.88 -7.35 22.08
N ALA A 565 39.29 -6.11 22.37
CA ALA A 565 39.15 -4.99 21.43
C ALA A 565 40.08 -5.08 20.21
N HIS A 566 41.15 -5.85 20.33
CA HIS A 566 42.07 -6.16 19.23
C HIS A 566 42.40 -7.65 19.30
N GLU A 567 42.29 -8.35 18.19
CA GLU A 567 42.70 -9.75 18.06
C GLU A 567 43.39 -9.97 16.71
N VAL A 568 44.25 -10.98 16.63
CA VAL A 568 44.89 -11.41 15.38
C VAL A 568 44.42 -12.81 15.07
N ARG A 569 43.81 -13.01 13.89
CA ARG A 569 43.26 -14.30 13.47
C ARG A 569 43.66 -14.58 12.03
N MET A 570 44.28 -15.73 11.76
CA MET A 570 44.77 -16.10 10.42
C MET A 570 45.68 -15.04 9.77
N GLY A 571 46.48 -14.33 10.58
CA GLY A 571 47.34 -13.23 10.10
C GLY A 571 46.60 -11.91 9.82
N ILE A 572 45.30 -11.84 10.10
CA ILE A 572 44.47 -10.64 9.95
C ILE A 572 44.39 -9.92 11.30
N HIS A 573 44.63 -8.61 11.31
CA HIS A 573 44.38 -7.77 12.48
C HIS A 573 42.89 -7.40 12.54
N ILE A 574 42.22 -7.61 13.66
CA ILE A 574 40.80 -7.30 13.84
C ILE A 574 40.66 -6.31 14.99
N GLU A 575 40.03 -5.17 14.72
CA GLU A 575 39.67 -4.15 15.70
C GLU A 575 38.17 -4.13 15.95
N HIS A 576 37.77 -4.56 17.15
CA HIS A 576 36.38 -4.66 17.56
C HIS A 576 35.86 -3.33 18.12
N LEU A 577 34.91 -2.70 17.44
CA LEU A 577 34.26 -1.48 17.93
C LEU A 577 33.03 -1.81 18.78
N PHE A 578 33.15 -1.60 20.09
CA PHE A 578 32.02 -1.73 21.01
C PHE A 578 31.28 -0.38 21.16
N PRO A 579 29.98 -0.31 20.88
CA PRO A 579 29.21 0.92 21.07
C PRO A 579 29.02 1.21 22.57
N ILE A 580 29.80 2.17 23.10
CA ILE A 580 29.66 2.63 24.49
C ILE A 580 28.45 3.57 24.58
N GLN A 581 27.38 3.13 25.26
CA GLN A 581 26.14 3.92 25.43
C GLN A 581 26.35 5.26 26.17
N SER A 582 27.46 5.41 26.91
CA SER A 582 27.64 6.47 27.92
C SER A 582 28.53 7.68 27.53
N MET A 583 29.25 7.68 26.40
CA MET A 583 30.37 8.64 26.23
C MET A 583 30.01 10.04 25.70
N TRP A 584 28.75 10.34 25.33
CA TRP A 584 28.34 11.71 24.95
C TRP A 584 26.92 12.05 25.42
N PRO A 585 26.75 12.60 26.64
CA PRO A 585 25.44 13.00 27.13
C PRO A 585 24.91 14.31 26.52
N LEU A 586 25.76 15.12 25.88
CA LEU A 586 25.42 16.54 25.61
C LEU A 586 24.74 16.85 24.27
N LEU A 587 24.66 15.93 23.30
CA LEU A 587 24.05 16.20 21.99
C LEU A 587 22.97 15.16 21.69
N ARG A 588 21.75 15.59 21.32
CA ARG A 588 20.64 14.74 20.83
C ARG A 588 20.93 14.06 19.47
N THR A 589 22.19 13.77 19.15
CA THR A 589 22.59 13.12 17.92
C THR A 589 22.13 11.65 17.89
N PRO A 590 21.50 11.19 16.81
CA PRO A 590 21.01 9.81 16.72
C PRO A 590 22.17 8.82 16.80
N PHE A 591 21.96 7.68 17.47
CA PHE A 591 22.95 6.62 17.68
C PHE A 591 23.70 6.21 16.39
N LYS A 592 22.98 6.11 15.26
CA LYS A 592 23.58 5.77 13.95
C LYS A 592 24.61 6.80 13.45
N VAL A 593 24.40 8.08 13.74
CA VAL A 593 25.34 9.15 13.37
C VAL A 593 26.57 9.09 14.26
N ARG A 594 26.39 8.85 15.56
CA ARG A 594 27.52 8.66 16.50
C ARG A 594 28.38 7.47 16.10
N LEU A 595 27.76 6.35 15.76
CA LEU A 595 28.45 5.15 15.30
C LEU A 595 29.22 5.42 14.00
N LEU A 596 28.61 6.10 13.02
CA LEU A 596 29.29 6.52 11.79
C LEU A 596 30.53 7.37 12.07
N LEU A 597 30.41 8.39 12.93
CA LEU A 597 31.53 9.26 13.30
C LEU A 597 32.65 8.48 14.02
N TYR A 598 32.27 7.54 14.89
CA TYR A 598 33.23 6.69 15.60
C TYR A 598 33.96 5.74 14.63
N SER A 599 33.25 5.10 13.69
CA SER A 599 33.86 4.31 12.61
C SER A 599 34.81 5.15 11.78
N VAL A 600 34.42 6.36 11.36
CA VAL A 600 35.29 7.27 10.59
C VAL A 600 36.54 7.64 11.38
N TYR A 601 36.41 8.00 12.66
CA TYR A 601 37.55 8.31 13.51
C TYR A 601 38.54 7.14 13.58
N ARG A 602 38.05 5.91 13.80
CA ARG A 602 38.89 4.72 13.89
C ARG A 602 39.55 4.36 12.55
N LEU A 603 38.80 4.43 11.44
CA LEU A 603 39.35 4.23 10.10
C LEU A 603 40.44 5.26 9.75
N LEU A 604 40.34 6.48 10.29
CA LEU A 604 41.37 7.51 10.11
C LEU A 604 42.60 7.31 10.99
N THR A 605 42.50 6.64 12.14
CA THR A 605 43.66 6.37 13.02
C THR A 605 44.56 5.26 12.50
N ILE A 606 44.04 4.37 11.65
CA ILE A 606 44.79 3.26 11.07
C ILE A 606 45.40 3.72 9.73
N ARG A 607 46.68 3.39 9.50
CA ARG A 607 47.34 3.67 8.22
C ARG A 607 46.81 2.71 7.16
N ALA A 608 46.24 3.25 6.08
CA ALA A 608 45.68 2.49 4.98
C ALA A 608 46.19 3.00 3.62
N ASP A 609 46.47 2.08 2.70
CA ASP A 609 46.67 2.33 1.28
C ASP A 609 45.37 2.22 0.49
N ALA A 610 44.43 1.39 0.96
CA ALA A 610 43.06 1.33 0.46
C ALA A 610 42.06 1.04 1.59
N TYR A 611 40.84 1.56 1.42
CA TYR A 611 39.69 1.27 2.28
C TYR A 611 38.71 0.36 1.54
N HIS A 612 38.26 -0.71 2.20
CA HIS A 612 37.29 -1.65 1.67
C HIS A 612 36.02 -1.61 2.52
N ALA A 613 34.89 -1.22 1.92
CA ALA A 613 33.58 -1.28 2.55
C ALA A 613 32.89 -2.60 2.19
N HIS A 614 32.74 -3.49 3.17
CA HIS A 614 31.85 -4.64 3.03
C HIS A 614 30.44 -4.20 3.41
N ASP A 615 29.53 -4.24 2.45
CA ASP A 615 28.14 -3.82 2.58
C ASP A 615 27.86 -2.31 2.51
N ILE A 616 26.61 -1.97 2.20
CA ILE A 616 26.14 -0.59 2.06
C ILE A 616 26.23 0.22 3.36
N SER A 617 26.25 -0.45 4.51
CA SER A 617 26.25 0.18 5.83
C SER A 617 27.65 0.64 6.25
N ALA A 618 28.71 -0.03 5.80
CA ALA A 618 30.11 0.38 5.97
C ALA A 618 30.54 1.46 4.97
N LEU A 619 29.90 1.51 3.79
CA LEU A 619 30.27 2.39 2.68
C LEU A 619 30.42 3.89 3.05
N PRO A 620 29.51 4.52 3.82
CA PRO A 620 29.65 5.94 4.17
C PRO A 620 30.90 6.23 5.01
N ALA A 621 31.26 5.35 5.95
CA ALA A 621 32.43 5.54 6.80
C ALA A 621 33.72 5.43 6.00
N CYS A 622 33.83 4.39 5.16
CA CYS A 622 34.97 4.20 4.26
C CYS A 622 35.07 5.31 3.22
N TYR A 623 33.96 5.78 2.65
CA TYR A 623 33.96 6.89 1.69
C TYR A 623 34.54 8.17 2.30
N ILE A 624 34.12 8.53 3.52
CA ILE A 624 34.64 9.71 4.21
C ILE A 624 36.14 9.53 4.52
N ALA A 625 36.54 8.38 5.05
CA ALA A 625 37.95 8.11 5.38
C ALA A 625 38.85 8.12 4.12
N ALA A 626 38.42 7.46 3.05
CA ALA A 626 39.13 7.40 1.77
C ALA A 626 39.29 8.79 1.14
N ARG A 627 38.25 9.63 1.19
CA ARG A 627 38.29 11.01 0.66
C ARG A 627 39.19 11.93 1.49
N LEU A 628 39.16 11.82 2.81
CA LEU A 628 40.01 12.62 3.70
C LEU A 628 41.49 12.21 3.61
N ARG A 629 41.78 10.92 3.37
CA ARG A 629 43.16 10.39 3.22
C ARG A 629 43.65 10.35 1.77
N GLN A 630 42.79 10.68 0.80
CA GLN A 630 43.07 10.56 -0.64
C GLN A 630 43.56 9.15 -1.02
N LYS A 631 42.86 8.12 -0.54
CA LYS A 631 43.16 6.70 -0.78
C LYS A 631 42.07 6.03 -1.60
N ALA A 632 42.38 4.87 -2.18
CA ALA A 632 41.44 4.08 -2.96
C ALA A 632 40.29 3.56 -2.09
N LEU A 633 39.08 3.51 -2.67
CA LEU A 633 37.88 2.97 -2.04
C LEU A 633 37.37 1.78 -2.85
N ILE A 634 37.28 0.62 -2.23
CA ILE A 634 36.65 -0.58 -2.78
C ILE A 634 35.31 -0.78 -2.07
N PHE A 635 34.27 -1.13 -2.83
CA PHE A 635 32.93 -1.42 -2.29
C PHE A 635 32.48 -2.83 -2.66
N ASP A 636 32.18 -3.67 -1.67
CA ASP A 636 31.65 -5.02 -1.86
C ASP A 636 30.13 -5.05 -1.64
N ALA A 637 29.41 -5.18 -2.76
CA ALA A 637 27.96 -5.24 -2.87
C ALA A 637 27.49 -6.70 -3.02
N HIS A 638 27.43 -7.42 -1.90
CA HIS A 638 26.92 -8.79 -1.84
C HIS A 638 25.40 -8.91 -2.05
N GLU A 639 24.67 -7.80 -1.92
CA GLU A 639 23.24 -7.67 -2.25
C GLU A 639 23.04 -6.40 -3.07
N LEU A 640 21.93 -6.33 -3.83
CA LEU A 640 21.59 -5.12 -4.56
C LEU A 640 21.36 -3.96 -3.55
N PRO A 641 22.17 -2.89 -3.58
CA PRO A 641 21.98 -1.76 -2.68
C PRO A 641 20.56 -1.24 -2.79
N MET A 642 19.91 -1.05 -1.64
CA MET A 642 18.53 -0.57 -1.50
C MET A 642 17.41 -1.59 -1.69
N SER A 643 17.70 -2.85 -2.01
CA SER A 643 16.67 -3.90 -2.22
C SER A 643 15.89 -4.20 -0.94
N ASN A 644 16.58 -4.36 0.19
CA ASN A 644 16.04 -4.75 1.48
C ASN A 644 15.75 -3.54 2.40
N MET A 645 15.46 -2.38 1.83
CA MET A 645 15.12 -1.20 2.61
C MET A 645 13.85 -1.41 3.44
N SER A 646 14.01 -1.28 4.75
CA SER A 646 12.89 -1.18 5.69
C SER A 646 11.92 -0.04 5.29
N PRO A 647 10.61 -0.19 5.53
CA PRO A 647 9.58 0.69 4.97
C PRO A 647 9.75 2.19 5.32
N HIS A 648 10.37 2.50 6.45
CA HIS A 648 10.61 3.87 6.89
C HIS A 648 11.65 4.59 6.03
N TRP A 649 12.70 3.89 5.58
CA TRP A 649 13.74 4.50 4.75
C TRP A 649 13.37 4.55 3.25
N ARG A 650 12.39 3.76 2.79
CA ARG A 650 11.92 3.82 1.39
C ARG A 650 11.44 5.22 0.98
N ARG A 651 10.88 5.99 1.92
CA ARG A 651 10.45 7.40 1.69
C ARG A 651 11.62 8.33 1.38
N PHE A 652 12.81 7.99 1.85
CA PHE A 652 14.05 8.71 1.59
C PHE A 652 14.91 8.02 0.53
N SER A 653 14.39 7.00 -0.15
CA SER A 653 15.16 6.18 -1.10
C SER A 653 15.81 7.00 -2.20
N TRP A 654 15.23 8.13 -2.60
CA TRP A 654 15.82 9.06 -3.56
C TRP A 654 17.09 9.75 -3.04
N ILE A 655 17.17 10.06 -1.74
CA ILE A 655 18.37 10.65 -1.10
C ILE A 655 19.49 9.62 -1.10
N PHE A 656 19.19 8.40 -0.64
CA PHE A 656 20.16 7.31 -0.61
C PHE A 656 20.58 6.90 -2.02
N LYS A 657 19.64 6.87 -2.98
CA LYS A 657 19.95 6.65 -4.39
C LYS A 657 20.85 7.75 -4.92
N GLY A 658 20.55 9.02 -4.62
CA GLY A 658 21.39 10.17 -4.96
C GLY A 658 22.81 10.06 -4.39
N LEU A 659 22.91 9.64 -3.13
CA LEU A 659 24.18 9.38 -2.45
C LEU A 659 24.95 8.24 -3.13
N LEU A 660 24.30 7.11 -3.43
CA LEU A 660 24.92 5.99 -4.13
C LEU A 660 25.36 6.37 -5.55
N THR A 661 24.53 7.09 -6.31
CA THR A 661 24.90 7.60 -7.64
C THR A 661 26.07 8.60 -7.58
N HIS A 662 26.36 9.16 -6.40
CA HIS A 662 27.51 10.04 -6.19
C HIS A 662 28.76 9.28 -5.71
N ILE A 663 28.59 8.27 -4.84
CA ILE A 663 29.69 7.50 -4.24
C ILE A 663 30.22 6.41 -5.16
N LEU A 664 29.35 5.63 -5.81
CA LEU A 664 29.77 4.45 -6.58
C LEU A 664 30.66 4.77 -7.80
N PRO A 665 30.40 5.85 -8.58
CA PRO A 665 31.31 6.28 -9.65
C PRO A 665 32.70 6.68 -9.17
N ARG A 666 32.85 6.89 -7.85
CA ARG A 666 34.03 7.40 -7.18
C ARG A 666 34.81 6.30 -6.44
N CYS A 667 34.33 5.06 -6.49
CA CYS A 667 35.05 3.89 -6.02
C CYS A 667 36.13 3.51 -7.05
N ALA A 668 37.30 3.09 -6.56
CA ALA A 668 38.37 2.56 -7.39
C ALA A 668 38.04 1.15 -7.91
N GLY A 669 37.15 0.42 -7.22
CA GLY A 669 36.61 -0.85 -7.66
C GLY A 669 35.32 -1.20 -6.93
N VAL A 670 34.43 -1.94 -7.59
CA VAL A 670 33.18 -2.43 -6.99
C VAL A 670 33.08 -3.94 -7.18
N ILE A 671 32.94 -4.67 -6.07
CA ILE A 671 32.80 -6.12 -6.04
C ILE A 671 31.31 -6.47 -5.95
N THR A 672 30.89 -7.54 -6.63
CA THR A 672 29.55 -8.10 -6.49
C THR A 672 29.54 -9.62 -6.61
N VAL A 673 28.46 -10.26 -6.17
CA VAL A 673 28.34 -11.72 -6.13
C VAL A 673 27.65 -12.33 -7.35
N SER A 674 26.97 -11.52 -8.16
CA SER A 674 26.07 -12.03 -9.19
C SER A 674 26.05 -11.12 -10.41
N PRO A 675 26.12 -11.65 -11.65
CA PRO A 675 26.16 -10.83 -12.86
C PRO A 675 24.96 -9.87 -13.01
N PRO A 676 23.69 -10.28 -12.77
CA PRO A 676 22.55 -9.36 -12.77
C PRO A 676 22.67 -8.21 -11.77
N ILE A 677 23.27 -8.45 -10.59
CA ILE A 677 23.52 -7.38 -9.61
C ILE A 677 24.57 -6.41 -10.14
N GLY A 678 25.65 -6.91 -10.73
CA GLY A 678 26.67 -6.09 -11.39
C GLY A 678 26.10 -5.19 -12.49
N GLN A 679 25.26 -5.75 -13.35
CA GLN A 679 24.56 -5.01 -14.41
C GLN A 679 23.66 -3.92 -13.83
N ALA A 680 22.92 -4.23 -12.76
CA ALA A 680 22.07 -3.26 -12.07
C ALA A 680 22.90 -2.15 -11.40
N LEU A 681 24.07 -2.46 -10.85
CA LEU A 681 24.98 -1.46 -10.27
C LEU A 681 25.49 -0.46 -11.33
N CYS A 682 25.89 -0.96 -12.49
CA CYS A 682 26.27 -0.11 -13.63
C CYS A 682 25.10 0.74 -14.11
N ALA A 683 23.94 0.13 -14.35
CA ALA A 683 22.78 0.82 -14.94
C ALA A 683 22.11 1.83 -13.98
N LEU A 684 22.06 1.52 -12.68
CA LEU A 684 21.36 2.35 -11.70
C LEU A 684 22.27 3.38 -11.04
N TYR A 685 23.56 3.07 -10.86
CA TYR A 685 24.48 3.85 -10.05
C TYR A 685 25.77 4.26 -10.78
N HIS A 686 25.92 3.94 -12.07
CA HIS A 686 27.08 4.29 -12.91
C HIS A 686 28.42 3.83 -12.32
N ALA A 687 28.45 2.62 -11.75
CA ALA A 687 29.69 2.02 -11.26
C ALA A 687 30.69 1.81 -12.43
N PRO A 688 31.97 2.21 -12.29
CA PRO A 688 32.92 2.31 -13.41
C PRO A 688 33.61 0.98 -13.74
N GLU A 689 33.72 0.07 -12.77
CA GLU A 689 34.37 -1.25 -12.92
C GLU A 689 33.77 -2.23 -11.91
N ILE A 690 33.15 -3.31 -12.42
CA ILE A 690 32.55 -4.37 -11.59
C ILE A 690 33.44 -5.61 -11.64
N THR A 691 33.94 -6.04 -10.48
CA THR A 691 34.62 -7.32 -10.30
C THR A 691 33.62 -8.33 -9.75
N LEU A 692 33.44 -9.43 -10.45
CA LEU A 692 32.60 -10.52 -9.98
C LEU A 692 33.41 -11.40 -9.02
N VAL A 693 33.00 -11.45 -7.75
CA VAL A 693 33.54 -12.33 -6.71
C VAL A 693 32.38 -13.07 -6.07
N ARG A 694 32.08 -14.25 -6.61
CA ARG A 694 31.02 -15.14 -6.15
C ARG A 694 31.37 -15.71 -4.78
N ASN A 695 30.34 -16.04 -4.00
CA ASN A 695 30.51 -16.44 -2.61
C ASN A 695 30.82 -17.95 -2.46
N PHE A 696 31.65 -18.52 -3.33
CA PHE A 696 31.93 -19.97 -3.36
C PHE A 696 32.64 -20.43 -2.07
N PRO A 697 32.20 -21.53 -1.41
CA PRO A 697 32.93 -22.15 -0.30
C PRO A 697 34.34 -22.57 -0.70
N THR A 698 35.22 -22.74 0.29
CA THR A 698 36.47 -23.48 0.10
C THR A 698 36.13 -24.91 -0.28
N TYR A 699 36.81 -25.46 -1.29
CA TYR A 699 36.52 -26.81 -1.74
C TYR A 699 36.79 -27.83 -0.62
N GLN A 700 35.85 -28.74 -0.42
CA GLN A 700 36.01 -29.89 0.46
C GLN A 700 35.60 -31.13 -0.32
N GLU A 701 36.44 -32.17 -0.26
CA GLU A 701 36.10 -33.46 -0.84
C GLU A 701 35.12 -34.19 0.08
N VAL A 702 33.96 -34.56 -0.45
CA VAL A 702 32.85 -35.13 0.32
C VAL A 702 32.46 -36.47 -0.29
N THR A 703 32.44 -37.51 0.53
CA THR A 703 31.92 -38.83 0.14
C THR A 703 30.42 -38.91 0.44
N ARG A 704 29.69 -39.76 -0.30
CA ARG A 704 28.28 -40.05 0.00
C ARG A 704 28.14 -40.54 1.44
N SER A 705 27.07 -40.13 2.11
CA SER A 705 26.85 -40.31 3.54
C SER A 705 25.43 -40.80 3.80
N ASP A 706 25.19 -41.57 4.85
CA ASP A 706 23.84 -42.00 5.24
C ASP A 706 23.31 -41.31 6.52
N ARG A 707 23.93 -40.21 6.95
CA ARG A 707 23.57 -39.49 8.19
C ARG A 707 22.08 -39.14 8.27
N LEU A 708 21.49 -38.56 7.23
CA LEU A 708 20.05 -38.23 7.22
C LEU A 708 19.18 -39.48 7.33
N ARG A 709 19.55 -40.55 6.62
CA ARG A 709 18.82 -41.84 6.66
C ARG A 709 18.85 -42.45 8.06
N GLN A 710 20.03 -42.54 8.65
CA GLN A 710 20.22 -43.07 10.00
C GLN A 710 19.50 -42.23 11.05
N ARG A 711 19.57 -40.90 10.96
CA ARG A 711 18.93 -39.97 11.92
C ARG A 711 17.41 -40.05 11.92
N LEU A 712 16.81 -40.31 10.74
CA LEU A 712 15.37 -40.36 10.52
C LEU A 712 14.82 -41.81 10.48
N GLY A 713 15.66 -42.84 10.55
CA GLY A 713 15.23 -44.23 10.46
C GLY A 713 14.70 -44.64 9.07
N LEU A 714 15.18 -43.99 8.01
CA LEU A 714 14.70 -44.22 6.63
C LEU A 714 15.36 -45.45 6.02
N GLY A 715 14.59 -46.24 5.26
CA GLY A 715 15.09 -47.41 4.53
C GLY A 715 16.07 -47.06 3.39
N PRO A 716 16.76 -48.06 2.82
CA PRO A 716 17.74 -47.85 1.74
C PRO A 716 17.11 -47.30 0.47
N GLU A 717 15.85 -47.62 0.20
CA GLU A 717 15.11 -47.16 -1.00
C GLU A 717 14.48 -45.77 -0.85
N ALA A 718 14.52 -45.16 0.34
CA ALA A 718 13.91 -43.84 0.55
C ALA A 718 14.63 -42.78 -0.32
N ARG A 719 13.90 -41.79 -0.81
CA ARG A 719 14.45 -40.68 -1.60
C ARG A 719 14.39 -39.41 -0.79
N ILE A 720 15.53 -38.76 -0.58
CA ILE A 720 15.63 -37.62 0.32
C ILE A 720 15.79 -36.35 -0.50
N VAL A 721 14.85 -35.43 -0.31
CA VAL A 721 14.86 -34.10 -0.94
C VAL A 721 15.18 -33.07 0.13
N LEU A 722 16.28 -32.33 -0.03
CA LEU A 722 16.83 -31.50 1.03
C LEU A 722 16.65 -30.01 0.76
N TYR A 723 16.08 -29.31 1.75
CA TYR A 723 16.26 -27.88 1.91
C TYR A 723 17.17 -27.63 3.13
N GLN A 724 18.30 -26.95 2.94
CA GLN A 724 19.21 -26.59 4.05
C GLN A 724 19.38 -25.07 4.24
N GLY A 725 19.59 -24.65 5.48
CA GLY A 725 19.84 -23.26 5.87
C GLY A 725 18.72 -22.64 6.70
N ASN A 726 18.66 -21.30 6.79
CA ASN A 726 17.65 -20.64 7.60
C ASN A 726 16.22 -20.95 7.11
N ILE A 727 15.39 -21.39 8.06
CA ILE A 727 13.98 -21.68 7.89
C ILE A 727 13.21 -20.44 8.33
N GLN A 728 12.80 -19.63 7.35
CA GLN A 728 12.13 -18.34 7.55
C GLN A 728 10.82 -18.34 6.79
N ALA A 729 9.81 -17.62 7.32
CA ALA A 729 8.49 -17.52 6.70
C ALA A 729 8.50 -16.90 5.29
N ASP A 730 9.56 -16.19 4.89
CA ASP A 730 9.69 -15.58 3.56
C ASP A 730 10.38 -16.47 2.51
N ARG A 731 10.67 -17.74 2.85
CA ARG A 731 11.33 -18.70 1.96
C ARG A 731 10.38 -19.69 1.28
N SER A 732 9.08 -19.42 1.34
CA SER A 732 8.03 -20.23 0.70
C SER A 732 8.06 -21.71 1.11
N LEU A 733 8.48 -22.00 2.34
CA LEU A 733 8.64 -23.37 2.85
C LEU A 733 7.30 -24.06 3.08
N GLU A 734 6.24 -23.29 3.29
CA GLU A 734 4.87 -23.76 3.29
C GLU A 734 4.50 -24.47 1.98
N MET A 735 5.06 -24.03 0.85
CA MET A 735 4.80 -24.64 -0.46
C MET A 735 5.41 -26.03 -0.56
N LEU A 736 6.52 -26.30 0.14
CA LEU A 736 7.13 -27.62 0.23
C LEU A 736 6.28 -28.58 1.06
N VAL A 737 5.72 -28.11 2.18
CA VAL A 737 4.78 -28.92 2.98
C VAL A 737 3.55 -29.27 2.17
N MET A 738 2.98 -28.29 1.46
CA MET A 738 1.81 -28.51 0.60
C MET A 738 2.12 -29.32 -0.66
N ALA A 739 3.39 -29.49 -1.03
CA ALA A 739 3.81 -30.31 -2.17
C ALA A 739 3.93 -31.80 -1.80
N ALA A 740 4.10 -32.10 -0.51
CA ALA A 740 4.25 -33.45 0.00
C ALA A 740 3.12 -34.44 -0.41
N PRO A 741 1.83 -34.05 -0.49
CA PRO A 741 0.77 -34.94 -0.95
C PRO A 741 0.91 -35.45 -2.39
N PHE A 742 1.76 -34.81 -3.19
CA PHE A 742 2.01 -35.17 -4.59
C PHE A 742 3.25 -36.07 -4.76
N LEU A 743 3.94 -36.41 -3.67
CA LEU A 743 5.13 -37.24 -3.67
C LEU A 743 4.77 -38.73 -3.50
N LYS A 744 5.67 -39.62 -3.93
CA LYS A 744 5.51 -41.05 -3.68
C LYS A 744 5.78 -41.41 -2.21
N PRO A 745 5.25 -42.53 -1.70
CA PRO A 745 5.46 -43.01 -0.32
C PRO A 745 6.93 -43.13 0.10
N ASP A 746 7.85 -43.37 -0.83
CA ASP A 746 9.29 -43.49 -0.59
C ASP A 746 10.04 -42.15 -0.58
N THR A 747 9.40 -41.02 -0.92
CA THR A 747 10.03 -39.70 -1.02
C THR A 747 9.77 -38.85 0.23
N VAL A 748 10.84 -38.33 0.84
CA VAL A 748 10.81 -37.52 2.06
C VAL A 748 11.51 -36.18 1.84
N ILE A 749 10.82 -35.08 2.16
CA ILE A 749 11.38 -33.74 2.23
C ILE A 749 11.99 -33.52 3.62
N VAL A 750 13.25 -33.11 3.66
CA VAL A 750 13.95 -32.74 4.88
C VAL A 750 14.24 -31.24 4.88
N LEU A 751 13.73 -30.54 5.89
CA LEU A 751 14.06 -29.14 6.18
C LEU A 751 15.14 -29.11 7.28
N LEU A 752 16.39 -28.86 6.90
CA LEU A 752 17.55 -28.87 7.81
C LEU A 752 18.01 -27.43 8.12
N GLY A 753 17.81 -26.95 9.34
CA GLY A 753 18.34 -25.65 9.72
C GLY A 753 17.70 -24.99 10.94
N TRP A 754 18.06 -23.73 11.15
CA TRP A 754 17.54 -22.93 12.25
C TRP A 754 16.22 -22.26 11.84
N ALA A 755 15.22 -22.36 12.70
CA ALA A 755 13.92 -21.68 12.59
C ALA A 755 13.68 -20.90 13.90
N ASP A 756 13.11 -19.70 13.80
CA ASP A 756 12.54 -19.08 14.99
C ASP A 756 11.31 -19.86 15.48
N GLU A 757 10.93 -19.66 16.75
CA GLU A 757 9.86 -20.43 17.40
C GLU A 757 8.51 -20.27 16.69
N ALA A 758 8.20 -19.07 16.17
CA ALA A 758 6.95 -18.81 15.48
C ALA A 758 6.88 -19.50 14.11
N THR A 759 7.94 -19.42 13.32
CA THR A 759 8.07 -20.07 12.01
C THR A 759 8.07 -21.58 12.17
N ARG A 760 8.77 -22.09 13.20
CA ARG A 760 8.77 -23.52 13.51
C ARG A 760 7.37 -24.03 13.83
N GLN A 761 6.68 -23.37 14.75
CA GLN A 761 5.31 -23.72 15.13
C GLN A 761 4.37 -23.69 13.92
N GLN A 762 4.47 -22.66 13.07
CA GLN A 762 3.65 -22.53 11.87
C GLN A 762 3.83 -23.72 10.90
N LEU A 763 5.07 -24.17 10.70
CA LEU A 763 5.35 -25.33 9.84
C LEU A 763 4.89 -26.64 10.48
N ASP A 764 5.13 -26.82 11.78
CA ASP A 764 4.67 -28.01 12.50
C ASP A 764 3.12 -28.13 12.49
N ASP A 765 2.41 -27.01 12.69
CA ASP A 765 0.94 -26.93 12.59
C ASP A 765 0.45 -27.27 11.17
N LEU A 766 1.16 -26.79 10.13
CA LEU A 766 0.80 -27.05 8.74
C LEU A 766 1.05 -28.52 8.37
N ILE A 767 2.17 -29.10 8.79
CA ILE A 767 2.49 -30.52 8.59
C ILE A 767 1.43 -31.38 9.29
N ALA A 768 1.01 -31.00 10.50
CA ALA A 768 -0.01 -31.72 11.25
C ALA A 768 -1.38 -31.63 10.58
N ARG A 769 -1.76 -30.44 10.10
CA ARG A 769 -3.04 -30.20 9.43
C ARG A 769 -3.19 -30.94 8.11
N GLU A 770 -2.11 -31.00 7.32
CA GLU A 770 -2.10 -31.69 6.03
C GLU A 770 -1.78 -33.20 6.18
N GLU A 771 -1.58 -33.70 7.40
CA GLU A 771 -1.25 -35.10 7.70
C GLU A 771 0.05 -35.59 7.02
N MET A 772 1.05 -34.70 6.91
CA MET A 772 2.30 -34.94 6.17
C MET A 772 3.52 -35.29 7.03
N GLN A 773 3.31 -35.78 8.26
CA GLN A 773 4.39 -36.07 9.22
C GLN A 773 5.38 -37.12 8.70
N GLU A 774 4.95 -38.05 7.84
CA GLU A 774 5.83 -39.07 7.26
C GLU A 774 6.64 -38.56 6.06
N HIS A 775 6.13 -37.54 5.36
CA HIS A 775 6.76 -37.01 4.16
C HIS A 775 7.61 -35.76 4.40
N VAL A 776 7.40 -35.04 5.51
CA VAL A 776 8.15 -33.81 5.80
C VAL A 776 8.75 -33.87 7.19
N LYS A 777 10.08 -33.80 7.28
CA LYS A 777 10.83 -33.84 8.54
C LYS A 777 11.63 -32.55 8.73
N ILE A 778 11.47 -31.88 9.88
CA ILE A 778 12.24 -30.68 10.22
C ILE A 778 13.33 -31.01 11.24
N LEU A 779 14.59 -30.84 10.85
CA LEU A 779 15.78 -31.10 11.66
C LEU A 779 16.46 -29.78 12.10
N PRO A 780 17.05 -29.75 13.30
CA PRO A 780 17.76 -28.56 13.79
C PRO A 780 19.01 -28.27 12.96
N ALA A 781 19.53 -27.04 13.08
CA ALA A 781 20.80 -26.66 12.48
C ALA A 781 21.95 -27.56 12.99
N VAL A 782 22.87 -27.87 12.08
CA VAL A 782 24.09 -28.65 12.35
C VAL A 782 25.32 -27.74 12.27
N PRO A 783 26.44 -28.09 12.93
CA PRO A 783 27.70 -27.37 12.76
C PRO A 783 28.10 -27.28 11.28
N TYR A 784 28.63 -26.11 10.87
CA TYR A 784 28.98 -25.86 9.46
C TYR A 784 30.00 -26.87 8.90
N GLU A 785 30.96 -27.30 9.74
CA GLU A 785 31.98 -28.30 9.39
C GLU A 785 31.39 -29.67 9.04
N GLU A 786 30.23 -29.99 9.61
CA GLU A 786 29.54 -31.25 9.35
C GLU A 786 28.50 -31.15 8.23
N LEU A 787 28.11 -29.92 7.86
CA LEU A 787 26.96 -29.64 6.99
C LEU A 787 27.02 -30.46 5.69
N LEU A 788 28.16 -30.47 5.01
CA LEU A 788 28.32 -31.17 3.74
C LEU A 788 28.12 -32.70 3.87
N GLN A 789 28.45 -33.30 5.02
CA GLN A 789 28.21 -34.72 5.26
C GLN A 789 26.73 -35.04 5.48
N TRP A 790 25.95 -34.07 5.99
CA TRP A 790 24.49 -34.16 6.04
C TRP A 790 23.89 -33.92 4.65
N THR A 791 24.41 -32.94 3.91
CA THR A 791 24.01 -32.63 2.53
C THR A 791 24.19 -33.84 1.62
N ALA A 792 25.34 -34.52 1.70
CA ALA A 792 25.68 -35.69 0.88
C ALA A 792 24.82 -36.95 1.16
N SER A 793 23.91 -36.89 2.14
CA SER A 793 22.91 -37.92 2.40
C SER A 793 21.62 -37.77 1.61
N ALA A 794 21.40 -36.62 0.97
CA ALA A 794 20.22 -36.39 0.15
C ALA A 794 20.47 -36.67 -1.34
N ASP A 795 19.37 -36.84 -2.08
CA ASP A 795 19.39 -37.17 -3.49
C ASP A 795 19.20 -35.93 -4.37
N ILE A 796 18.44 -34.93 -3.91
CA ILE A 796 18.22 -33.63 -4.59
C ILE A 796 18.28 -32.48 -3.57
N GLY A 797 18.89 -31.36 -3.95
CA GLY A 797 18.88 -30.11 -3.20
C GLY A 797 17.84 -29.10 -3.71
N LEU A 798 17.21 -28.34 -2.82
CA LEU A 798 16.14 -27.39 -3.14
C LEU A 798 16.57 -25.92 -3.02
N VAL A 799 16.27 -25.13 -4.07
CA VAL A 799 16.40 -23.66 -4.11
C VAL A 799 15.10 -23.05 -4.63
N LEU A 800 14.03 -23.12 -3.84
CA LEU A 800 12.69 -22.68 -4.23
C LEU A 800 12.32 -21.35 -3.57
N PHE A 801 12.90 -20.25 -4.05
CA PHE A 801 12.51 -18.91 -3.62
C PHE A 801 11.45 -18.30 -4.54
N SER A 802 10.53 -17.52 -3.99
CA SER A 802 9.62 -16.74 -4.82
C SER A 802 10.39 -15.69 -5.63
N PRO A 803 10.37 -15.74 -6.98
CA PRO A 803 11.12 -14.79 -7.82
C PRO A 803 10.58 -13.35 -7.71
N ASP A 804 9.33 -13.21 -7.25
CA ASP A 804 8.65 -11.91 -7.11
C ASP A 804 8.85 -11.26 -5.73
N TYR A 805 9.52 -11.95 -4.79
CA TYR A 805 9.70 -11.42 -3.44
C TYR A 805 10.56 -10.15 -3.41
N SER A 806 11.73 -10.20 -4.04
CA SER A 806 12.59 -9.03 -4.21
C SER A 806 13.59 -9.25 -5.36
N LEU A 807 14.07 -8.16 -5.96
CA LEU A 807 15.14 -8.23 -6.95
C LEU A 807 16.43 -8.85 -6.37
N SER A 808 16.69 -8.66 -5.07
CA SER A 808 17.83 -9.30 -4.40
C SER A 808 17.72 -10.81 -4.43
N ILE A 809 16.53 -11.36 -4.18
CA ILE A 809 16.28 -12.81 -4.23
C ILE A 809 16.32 -13.30 -5.69
N ARG A 810 15.66 -12.60 -6.62
CA ARG A 810 15.64 -12.99 -8.03
C ARG A 810 17.05 -13.08 -8.64
N TRP A 811 17.96 -12.21 -8.20
CA TRP A 811 19.32 -12.12 -8.69
C TRP A 811 20.37 -12.77 -7.78
N CYS A 812 19.97 -13.50 -6.73
CA CYS A 812 20.92 -14.11 -5.81
C CYS A 812 21.59 -15.37 -6.38
N LEU A 813 22.77 -15.67 -5.85
CA LEU A 813 23.40 -16.98 -5.90
C LEU A 813 23.55 -17.46 -4.45
N PRO A 814 22.62 -18.25 -3.91
CA PRO A 814 22.61 -18.59 -2.50
C PRO A 814 23.70 -19.62 -2.19
N ASN A 815 24.35 -19.52 -1.02
CA ASN A 815 25.45 -20.42 -0.64
C ASN A 815 25.07 -21.91 -0.71
N LYS A 816 23.83 -22.26 -0.34
CA LYS A 816 23.32 -23.63 -0.39
C LYS A 816 23.42 -24.26 -1.77
N LEU A 817 23.34 -23.45 -2.84
CA LEU A 817 23.52 -23.94 -4.21
C LEU A 817 24.91 -24.58 -4.36
N PHE A 818 25.95 -23.90 -3.90
CA PHE A 818 27.33 -24.40 -3.97
C PHE A 818 27.58 -25.58 -3.05
N GLU A 819 26.97 -25.57 -1.86
CA GLU A 819 27.04 -26.68 -0.91
C GLU A 819 26.41 -27.95 -1.49
N TYR A 820 25.27 -27.83 -2.18
CA TYR A 820 24.66 -28.95 -2.90
C TYR A 820 25.59 -29.47 -4.00
N LEU A 821 26.17 -28.60 -4.80
CA LEU A 821 27.06 -29.02 -5.89
C LEU A 821 28.33 -29.71 -5.36
N MET A 822 28.92 -29.20 -4.28
CA MET A 822 30.07 -29.81 -3.59
C MET A 822 29.75 -31.21 -3.05
N ALA A 823 28.54 -31.41 -2.54
CA ALA A 823 28.07 -32.71 -2.07
C ALA A 823 27.58 -33.65 -3.22
N GLY A 824 27.60 -33.17 -4.47
CA GLY A 824 27.15 -33.91 -5.65
C GLY A 824 25.63 -34.06 -5.72
N LEU A 825 24.87 -33.10 -5.19
CA LEU A 825 23.41 -33.07 -5.29
C LEU A 825 22.98 -32.27 -6.51
N PRO A 826 22.24 -32.89 -7.44
CA PRO A 826 21.46 -32.16 -8.43
C PRO A 826 20.46 -31.21 -7.75
N VAL A 827 20.21 -30.06 -8.37
CA VAL A 827 19.41 -28.99 -7.75
C VAL A 827 18.11 -28.75 -8.49
N LEU A 828 16.99 -28.72 -7.76
CA LEU A 828 15.72 -28.21 -8.25
C LEU A 828 15.52 -26.77 -7.74
N ALA A 829 15.38 -25.82 -8.66
CA ALA A 829 15.26 -24.41 -8.33
C ALA A 829 14.04 -23.73 -8.96
N SER A 830 13.60 -22.61 -8.41
CA SER A 830 12.68 -21.70 -9.10
C SER A 830 13.42 -20.88 -10.16
N SER A 831 12.69 -20.23 -11.07
CA SER A 831 13.28 -19.36 -12.11
C SER A 831 13.86 -18.07 -11.48
N LEU A 832 15.09 -18.19 -10.97
CA LEU A 832 15.93 -17.11 -10.48
C LEU A 832 17.03 -16.88 -11.51
N ASP A 833 17.12 -15.66 -12.06
CA ASP A 833 17.93 -15.35 -13.25
C ASP A 833 19.38 -15.90 -13.18
N ALA A 834 20.06 -15.74 -12.03
CA ALA A 834 21.45 -16.16 -11.85
C ALA A 834 21.59 -17.67 -11.58
N VAL A 835 20.65 -18.28 -10.84
CA VAL A 835 20.65 -19.73 -10.56
C VAL A 835 20.33 -20.49 -11.84
N GLU A 836 19.33 -20.03 -12.61
CA GLU A 836 18.92 -20.65 -13.87
C GLU A 836 20.05 -20.68 -14.90
N ALA A 837 20.85 -19.60 -14.98
CA ALA A 837 22.05 -19.60 -15.80
C ALA A 837 23.03 -20.69 -15.36
N MET A 838 23.34 -20.77 -14.07
CA MET A 838 24.28 -21.75 -13.53
C MET A 838 23.82 -23.20 -13.72
N LEU A 839 22.55 -23.50 -13.46
CA LEU A 839 22.02 -24.86 -13.63
C LEU A 839 22.08 -25.32 -15.09
N ARG A 840 21.86 -24.39 -16.03
CA ARG A 840 21.94 -24.66 -17.47
C ARG A 840 23.37 -24.82 -17.94
N ASP A 841 24.27 -23.91 -17.55
CA ASP A 841 25.64 -23.85 -18.07
C ASP A 841 26.48 -25.06 -17.60
N TYR A 842 26.21 -25.58 -16.40
CA TYR A 842 26.89 -26.78 -15.86
C TYR A 842 26.06 -28.07 -15.99
N GLU A 843 24.81 -27.98 -16.44
CA GLU A 843 23.87 -29.12 -16.49
C GLU A 843 23.76 -29.87 -15.14
N VAL A 844 23.51 -29.14 -14.05
CA VAL A 844 23.53 -29.65 -12.65
C VAL A 844 22.16 -29.63 -11.98
N GLY A 845 21.09 -29.33 -12.71
CA GLY A 845 19.76 -29.22 -12.10
C GLY A 845 18.64 -28.89 -13.08
N GLN A 846 17.46 -28.61 -12.53
CA GLN A 846 16.25 -28.27 -13.28
C GLN A 846 15.52 -27.07 -12.66
N ILE A 847 14.71 -26.39 -13.48
CA ILE A 847 13.86 -25.28 -13.04
C ILE A 847 12.40 -25.75 -12.94
N VAL A 848 11.75 -25.47 -11.81
CA VAL A 848 10.32 -25.71 -11.65
C VAL A 848 9.51 -24.65 -12.42
N PRO A 849 8.52 -25.03 -13.26
CA PRO A 849 7.76 -24.08 -14.07
C PRO A 849 6.97 -23.07 -13.24
N SER A 850 6.37 -23.50 -12.13
CA SER A 850 5.73 -22.62 -11.16
C SER A 850 5.86 -23.16 -9.74
N LEU A 851 5.75 -22.27 -8.77
CA LEU A 851 5.80 -22.60 -7.34
C LEU A 851 4.47 -23.15 -6.81
N SER A 852 3.57 -23.64 -7.66
CA SER A 852 2.36 -24.31 -7.19
C SER A 852 2.74 -25.65 -6.52
N PRO A 853 2.09 -26.05 -5.41
CA PRO A 853 2.52 -27.25 -4.68
C PRO A 853 2.47 -28.53 -5.53
N ALA A 854 1.48 -28.63 -6.42
CA ALA A 854 1.36 -29.74 -7.37
C ALA A 854 2.54 -29.80 -8.36
N GLU A 855 2.92 -28.66 -8.95
CA GLU A 855 4.05 -28.62 -9.90
C GLU A 855 5.39 -28.89 -9.23
N ILE A 856 5.57 -28.42 -7.99
CA ILE A 856 6.76 -28.74 -7.19
C ILE A 856 6.86 -30.25 -6.98
N GLY A 857 5.78 -30.90 -6.54
CA GLY A 857 5.78 -32.35 -6.32
C GLY A 857 6.03 -33.15 -7.60
N VAL A 858 5.38 -32.76 -8.72
CA VAL A 858 5.59 -33.38 -10.03
C VAL A 858 7.04 -33.22 -10.51
N ALA A 859 7.65 -32.04 -10.34
CA ALA A 859 9.02 -31.80 -10.75
C ALA A 859 10.03 -32.61 -9.92
N ILE A 860 9.81 -32.72 -8.60
CA ILE A 860 10.61 -33.56 -7.71
C ILE A 860 10.56 -35.02 -8.19
N GLU A 861 9.36 -35.57 -8.41
CA GLU A 861 9.19 -36.96 -8.80
C GLU A 861 9.73 -37.25 -10.21
N ALA A 862 9.57 -36.31 -11.14
CA ALA A 862 10.13 -36.42 -12.49
C ALA A 862 11.67 -36.48 -12.45
N MET A 863 12.29 -35.63 -11.63
CA MET A 863 13.75 -35.57 -11.47
C MET A 863 14.29 -36.82 -10.75
N LEU A 864 13.58 -37.37 -9.76
CA LEU A 864 13.94 -38.62 -9.08
C LEU A 864 13.71 -39.88 -9.92
N ALA A 865 12.79 -39.85 -10.89
CA ALA A 865 12.48 -41.01 -11.72
C ALA A 865 13.56 -41.30 -12.78
N ASP A 866 14.22 -40.27 -13.32
CA ASP A 866 15.29 -40.42 -14.31
C ASP A 866 16.67 -40.54 -13.64
N ARG A 867 16.99 -41.76 -13.18
CA ARG A 867 18.26 -42.07 -12.50
C ARG A 867 19.48 -41.75 -13.36
N THR A 868 19.43 -42.01 -14.66
CA THR A 868 20.50 -41.73 -15.62
C THR A 868 20.83 -40.24 -15.69
N THR A 869 19.82 -39.38 -15.81
CA THR A 869 20.03 -37.93 -15.80
C THR A 869 20.50 -37.44 -14.43
N LEU A 870 19.95 -37.98 -13.35
CA LEU A 870 20.34 -37.61 -11.99
C LEU A 870 21.82 -37.92 -11.70
N GLU A 871 22.31 -39.09 -12.11
CA GLU A 871 23.73 -39.49 -11.98
C GLU A 871 24.66 -38.63 -12.82
N ARG A 872 24.25 -38.27 -14.04
CA ARG A 872 24.99 -37.31 -14.88
C ARG A 872 25.07 -35.93 -14.23
N MET A 873 23.95 -35.40 -13.74
CA MET A 873 23.92 -34.10 -13.04
C MET A 873 24.81 -34.12 -11.80
N ARG A 874 24.84 -35.25 -11.07
CA ARG A 874 25.74 -35.45 -9.91
C ARG A 874 27.22 -35.42 -10.31
N ALA A 875 27.60 -36.13 -11.38
CA ALA A 875 28.98 -36.12 -11.88
C ALA A 875 29.40 -34.71 -12.32
N ASN A 876 28.51 -34.01 -13.03
CA ASN A 876 28.71 -32.62 -13.43
C ASN A 876 28.87 -31.70 -12.21
N ALA A 877 28.03 -31.85 -11.19
CA ALA A 877 28.07 -31.06 -9.96
C ALA A 877 29.41 -31.20 -9.24
N LEU A 878 29.88 -32.45 -9.05
CA LEU A 878 31.18 -32.72 -8.41
C LEU A 878 32.35 -32.17 -9.23
N SER A 879 32.30 -32.31 -10.56
CA SER A 879 33.33 -31.77 -11.47
C SER A 879 33.38 -30.25 -11.42
N ALA A 880 32.22 -29.59 -11.53
CA ALA A 880 32.08 -28.14 -11.48
C ALA A 880 32.54 -27.57 -10.15
N ALA A 881 32.13 -28.19 -9.03
CA ALA A 881 32.53 -27.78 -7.69
C ALA A 881 34.05 -27.88 -7.45
N ARG A 882 34.73 -28.88 -8.04
CA ARG A 882 36.17 -29.08 -7.88
C ARG A 882 37.02 -28.15 -8.75
N ARG A 883 36.56 -27.87 -9.98
CA ARG A 883 37.35 -27.14 -10.98
C ARG A 883 37.07 -25.64 -11.00
N ASP A 884 35.79 -25.27 -11.00
CA ASP A 884 35.36 -23.92 -11.41
C ASP A 884 34.59 -23.17 -10.31
N LEU A 885 33.83 -23.88 -9.48
CA LEU A 885 32.91 -23.32 -8.49
C LEU A 885 33.47 -23.39 -7.05
N CYS A 886 34.74 -23.05 -6.89
CA CYS A 886 35.47 -23.10 -5.62
C CYS A 886 36.20 -21.78 -5.29
N TRP A 887 36.38 -21.52 -3.99
CA TRP A 887 37.06 -20.32 -3.50
C TRP A 887 38.50 -20.19 -4.02
N GLU A 888 39.18 -21.31 -4.22
CA GLU A 888 40.57 -21.41 -4.64
C GLU A 888 40.82 -20.72 -5.99
N GLN A 889 39.80 -20.70 -6.86
CA GLN A 889 39.82 -19.97 -8.12
C GLN A 889 39.31 -18.54 -7.96
N GLU A 890 38.23 -18.34 -7.21
CA GLU A 890 37.59 -17.03 -7.08
C GLU A 890 38.45 -16.00 -6.33
N GLN A 891 39.31 -16.44 -5.41
CA GLN A 891 40.22 -15.57 -4.65
C GLN A 891 41.14 -14.72 -5.54
N TRP A 892 41.50 -15.22 -6.73
CA TRP A 892 42.37 -14.50 -7.66
C TRP A 892 41.71 -13.24 -8.22
N GLN A 893 40.37 -13.20 -8.30
CA GLN A 893 39.64 -12.01 -8.73
C GLN A 893 39.83 -10.85 -7.73
N VAL A 894 39.84 -11.17 -6.43
CA VAL A 894 40.12 -10.20 -5.37
C VAL A 894 41.56 -9.71 -5.48
N VAL A 895 42.53 -10.62 -5.55
CA VAL A 895 43.96 -10.25 -5.62
C VAL A 895 44.26 -9.36 -6.83
N ARG A 896 43.72 -9.71 -8.02
CA ARG A 896 43.91 -8.93 -9.25
C ARG A 896 43.31 -7.52 -9.17
N LEU A 897 42.12 -7.39 -8.56
CA LEU A 897 41.51 -6.07 -8.35
C LEU A 897 42.41 -5.17 -7.50
N TYR A 898 43.01 -5.71 -6.43
CA TYR A 898 43.91 -4.91 -5.60
C TYR A 898 45.20 -4.55 -6.33
N GLN A 899 45.74 -5.45 -7.16
CA GLN A 899 46.92 -5.17 -7.99
C GLN A 899 46.63 -4.05 -9.01
N SER A 900 45.49 -4.08 -9.70
CA SER A 900 45.15 -3.05 -10.68
C SER A 900 45.02 -1.67 -10.03
N ILE A 901 44.46 -1.61 -8.82
CA ILE A 901 44.24 -0.36 -8.07
C ILE A 901 45.55 0.17 -7.44
N LEU A 902 46.40 -0.71 -6.89
CA LEU A 902 47.53 -0.29 -6.04
C LEU A 902 48.90 -0.33 -6.75
N CYS A 903 49.02 -1.02 -7.88
CA CYS A 903 50.30 -1.24 -8.55
C CYS A 903 50.41 -0.58 -9.93
N CYS A 904 49.33 0.01 -10.46
CA CYS A 904 49.35 0.72 -11.74
C CYS A 904 49.67 2.23 -11.55
N PRO A 905 50.65 2.81 -12.25
CA PRO A 905 50.90 4.26 -12.19
C PRO A 905 49.75 5.01 -12.88
N LEU A 906 49.03 5.84 -12.12
CA LEU A 906 47.95 6.70 -12.60
C LEU A 906 48.39 7.50 -13.85
N SER A 907 47.86 7.15 -15.01
CA SER A 907 47.91 8.00 -16.19
C SER A 907 47.01 9.22 -15.96
N SER A 908 47.64 10.38 -15.93
CA SER A 908 47.02 11.69 -15.81
C SER A 908 46.24 12.06 -17.09
N SER A 909 44.94 11.75 -17.15
CA SER A 909 43.95 12.40 -18.04
C SER A 909 42.58 11.77 -17.79
N SER A 910 41.65 12.35 -17.04
CA SER A 910 40.79 13.42 -17.52
C SER A 910 39.82 13.80 -16.39
N LEU A 911 40.12 14.90 -15.70
CA LEU A 911 39.13 15.67 -14.94
C LEU A 911 38.88 16.93 -15.77
N SER A 912 37.83 16.92 -16.58
CA SER A 912 37.19 18.10 -17.18
C SER A 912 35.69 17.89 -17.13
#